data_AF-N1RAR4-F1
#
_entry.id   AF-N1RAR4-F1
#
_cell.length_a   1.000
_cell.length_b   1.000
_cell.length_c   1.000
_cell.angle_alpha   90.00
_cell.angle_beta   90.00
_cell.angle_gamma   90.00
#
_symmetry.space_group_name_H-M   'P 1'
#
loop_
_entity.id
_entity.type
_entity.pdbx_description
1 polymer ?
#
loop_
_entity_poly.entity_id
_entity_poly.type
_entity_poly.pdbx_seq_one_letter_code
_entity_poly.pdbx_strand_id
1 'polypeptide(L)'
;MLVAEQIAPWMCPVLQADNECKMHLLPLAMSSPLVFDAVAAAAYHRLAYYGNPQFAAKAERYKASAIRGLITSARSVCTLSASSSDQLFAAATLLILMYDEMIAAQDTFITLARIIGNMRKFVNFSSLGGSEKLQRYLTEQFGFLTIFSLPHTDDDTATEQFKEAFDFVEEFAESCARDKHNPPFLAECFRTILTVWHGQKHNPGLNVNLVMEDFKSEIESTTDISVFDHYLTWVYFMSSAASPNASLRFARDIVDTVPNHAVNGHGTTKPQCRKVDVAIIGGGFSGCYLLHKLRKQNFSAVIIEAASGLGGVWQWNCYPGARVDTPVPLYEYSIEEVWRTWNWTEKLPTATELQKYFEHVDKVLDLSKDVIYNTKVTDAAFDDATNKWTIQTDKHIRIEASWFVPAVGFAAKRSFPDWPGLDDFQGVIHHSSFWPRDGVDLREKRVAVVGTGSTGVQIVQEVGPQAKSLVLFQRTPNLALPLNQAELTKEEQDFEKNSYPEKYEARLLSKGGYDFSPSDLGTFVHNAEERRAFFQDKWDKGGFHFWTGAYGDLLTNLDANREAYSFWSNKIRSVIRDPTKREMLAPLKAPHPFGTKRPALFRNFYQVCDQDNFSIVDVNKTPVTKILPNGVVTADGTTYEIDALILATGFDAITGGLKAINILNSAGKTLSENWSNGTWTNLGLMTADFPNMFFMYGPQGPTALSNGPTCVEIQGDWIVQAVASARKAGKQRMRATVQGQERYRELVNEMTAETLFPMANSYYMGANIDGKPREALNFPGGIPLYRELLDKSSENGYEGFVFE
;
A
#
# COMPACT_ATOMS: atom_id res chain seq x y z
N MET A 1 26.51 11.77 32.71
CA MET A 1 27.68 11.17 32.05
C MET A 1 27.34 9.98 31.15
N LEU A 2 26.85 8.84 31.67
CA LEU A 2 26.54 7.66 30.84
C LEU A 2 25.56 7.93 29.68
N VAL A 3 24.50 8.71 29.91
CA VAL A 3 23.57 9.13 28.85
C VAL A 3 24.24 10.09 27.85
N ALA A 4 25.12 10.97 28.33
CA ALA A 4 25.85 11.93 27.50
C ALA A 4 26.79 11.23 26.51
N GLU A 5 27.43 10.13 26.91
CA GLU A 5 28.27 9.31 26.03
C GLU A 5 27.44 8.54 24.99
N GLN A 6 26.20 8.18 25.31
CA GLN A 6 25.29 7.48 24.39
C GLN A 6 24.68 8.40 23.33
N ILE A 7 24.52 9.70 23.63
CA ILE A 7 23.94 10.69 22.69
C ILE A 7 24.98 11.43 21.84
N ALA A 8 26.23 11.57 22.31
CA ALA A 8 27.27 12.31 21.62
C ALA A 8 27.54 11.85 20.16
N PRO A 9 27.52 10.54 19.83
CA PRO A 9 27.69 10.05 18.44
C PRO A 9 26.56 10.45 17.49
N TRP A 10 25.49 11.06 18.02
CA TRP A 10 24.30 11.46 17.27
C TRP A 10 24.14 12.98 17.22
N MET A 11 25.12 13.77 17.65
CA MET A 11 25.10 15.24 17.52
C MET A 11 25.63 15.69 16.14
N CYS A 12 25.44 16.96 15.73
CA CYS A 12 25.99 17.47 14.46
C CYS A 12 27.54 17.34 14.43
N PRO A 13 28.17 17.06 13.26
CA PRO A 13 29.62 16.85 13.15
C PRO A 13 30.52 17.92 13.80
N VAL A 14 30.11 19.19 13.78
CA VAL A 14 30.85 20.28 14.46
C VAL A 14 30.85 20.10 15.99
N LEU A 15 29.72 19.64 16.55
CA LEU A 15 29.57 19.33 17.98
C LEU A 15 30.21 17.99 18.38
N GLN A 16 30.47 17.11 17.40
CA GLN A 16 31.17 15.83 17.60
C GLN A 16 32.70 15.98 17.53
N ALA A 17 33.19 16.80 16.59
CA ALA A 17 34.62 16.96 16.30
C ALA A 17 35.34 17.86 17.32
N ASP A 18 34.62 18.81 17.93
CA ASP A 18 35.16 19.72 18.94
C ASP A 18 34.74 19.23 20.33
N ASN A 19 35.64 18.54 21.05
CA ASN A 19 35.44 17.95 22.39
C ASN A 19 34.90 18.96 23.45
N GLU A 20 34.81 20.23 23.11
CA GLU A 20 34.29 21.34 23.89
C GLU A 20 32.80 21.22 24.23
N CYS A 21 31.99 20.61 23.38
CA CYS A 21 30.56 20.42 23.65
C CYS A 21 30.33 19.50 24.88
N LYS A 22 31.23 18.52 25.09
CA LYS A 22 31.29 17.68 26.30
C LYS A 22 31.77 18.43 27.54
N MET A 23 32.61 19.44 27.36
CA MET A 23 33.24 20.20 28.45
C MET A 23 32.40 21.39 28.93
N HIS A 24 31.60 22.00 28.04
CA HIS A 24 30.88 23.24 28.33
C HIS A 24 29.36 23.11 28.26
N LEU A 25 28.82 22.44 27.23
CA LEU A 25 27.36 22.31 27.03
C LEU A 25 26.74 21.19 27.87
N LEU A 26 27.41 20.05 27.99
CA LEU A 26 26.91 18.89 28.76
C LEU A 26 26.86 19.11 30.28
N PRO A 27 27.83 19.79 30.93
CA PRO A 27 27.70 20.16 32.34
C PRO A 27 26.57 21.16 32.59
N LEU A 28 26.35 22.12 31.67
CA LEU A 28 25.17 23.00 31.69
C LEU A 28 23.87 22.20 31.58
N ALA A 29 23.82 21.20 30.69
CA ALA A 29 22.66 20.33 30.52
C ALA A 29 22.34 19.49 31.77
N MET A 30 23.37 19.11 32.54
CA MET A 30 23.21 18.41 33.82
C MET A 30 22.82 19.34 34.97
N SER A 31 23.03 20.66 34.84
CA SER A 31 22.67 21.65 35.86
C SER A 31 21.20 22.07 35.83
N SER A 32 20.46 21.67 34.79
CA SER A 32 19.03 21.96 34.65
C SER A 32 18.24 20.75 34.12
N PRO A 33 17.23 20.28 34.88
CA PRO A 33 16.34 19.21 34.45
C PRO A 33 15.68 19.46 33.08
N LEU A 34 15.45 20.73 32.75
CA LEU A 34 14.81 21.16 31.50
C LEU A 34 15.66 20.90 30.25
N VAL A 35 16.98 21.11 30.32
CA VAL A 35 17.90 20.80 29.19
C VAL A 35 18.07 19.31 29.05
N PHE A 36 18.18 18.62 30.18
CA PHE A 36 18.27 17.17 30.18
C PHE A 36 17.05 16.56 29.48
N ASP A 37 15.83 17.01 29.81
CA ASP A 37 14.59 16.54 29.19
C ASP A 37 14.53 16.91 27.69
N ALA A 38 14.97 18.10 27.28
CA ALA A 38 15.00 18.51 25.88
C ALA A 38 16.01 17.71 25.04
N VAL A 39 17.22 17.52 25.55
CA VAL A 39 18.28 16.74 24.91
C VAL A 39 17.91 15.25 24.85
N ALA A 40 17.31 14.72 25.92
CA ALA A 40 16.85 13.34 25.97
C ALA A 40 15.65 13.11 25.02
N ALA A 41 14.70 14.05 24.94
CA ALA A 41 13.58 13.97 24.01
C ALA A 41 14.08 13.89 22.56
N ALA A 42 15.04 14.75 22.19
CA ALA A 42 15.60 14.76 20.85
C ALA A 42 16.36 13.47 20.51
N ALA A 43 17.18 12.98 21.44
CA ALA A 43 17.91 11.72 21.27
C ALA A 43 16.97 10.50 21.14
N TYR A 44 15.92 10.41 21.96
CA TYR A 44 14.94 9.31 21.88
C TYR A 44 14.09 9.37 20.60
N HIS A 45 13.80 10.56 20.10
CA HIS A 45 13.07 10.74 18.85
C HIS A 45 13.92 10.34 17.63
N ARG A 46 15.21 10.69 17.61
CA ARG A 46 16.17 10.19 16.59
C ARG A 46 16.26 8.66 16.59
N LEU A 47 16.31 8.03 17.75
CA LEU A 47 16.32 6.56 17.88
C LEU A 47 15.00 5.91 17.41
N ALA A 48 13.88 6.62 17.54
CA ALA A 48 12.59 6.19 16.99
C ALA A 48 12.55 6.34 15.46
N TYR A 49 13.06 7.45 14.92
CA TYR A 49 13.15 7.72 13.47
C TYR A 49 14.06 6.73 12.74
N TYR A 50 15.18 6.33 13.35
CA TYR A 50 16.09 5.29 12.83
C TYR A 50 15.68 3.85 13.17
N GLY A 51 14.42 3.62 13.57
CA GLY A 51 13.79 2.29 13.44
C GLY A 51 13.69 1.44 14.71
N ASN A 52 13.63 2.02 15.92
CA ASN A 52 13.31 1.25 17.13
C ASN A 52 11.95 1.66 17.75
N PRO A 53 10.87 0.87 17.53
CA PRO A 53 9.50 1.22 17.94
C PRO A 53 9.30 1.36 19.46
N GLN A 54 10.13 0.72 20.29
CA GLN A 54 9.99 0.76 21.75
C GLN A 54 10.26 2.16 22.33
N PHE A 55 10.99 3.02 21.61
CA PHE A 55 11.31 4.37 22.06
C PHE A 55 10.34 5.44 21.56
N ALA A 56 9.52 5.15 20.52
CA ALA A 56 8.58 6.09 19.93
C ALA A 56 7.50 6.57 20.94
N ALA A 57 6.92 5.64 21.71
CA ALA A 57 5.91 5.96 22.72
C ALA A 57 6.47 6.74 23.93
N LYS A 58 7.77 6.57 24.24
CA LYS A 58 8.46 7.38 25.26
C LYS A 58 8.84 8.76 24.72
N ALA A 59 9.29 8.85 23.47
CA ALA A 59 9.68 10.10 22.81
C ALA A 59 8.54 11.12 22.77
N GLU A 60 7.33 10.71 22.37
CA GLU A 60 6.16 11.60 22.34
C GLU A 60 5.78 12.16 23.72
N ARG A 61 5.96 11.35 24.78
CA ARG A 61 5.69 11.79 26.16
C ARG A 61 6.68 12.85 26.65
N TYR A 62 7.96 12.75 26.29
CA TYR A 62 8.98 13.74 26.64
C TYR A 62 8.90 15.00 25.74
N LYS A 63 8.53 14.85 24.47
CA LYS A 63 8.36 15.94 23.48
C LYS A 63 7.36 17.00 23.93
N ALA A 64 6.14 16.60 24.30
CA ALA A 64 5.09 17.54 24.73
C ALA A 64 5.38 18.22 26.09
N SER A 65 6.22 17.61 26.93
CA SER A 65 6.69 18.16 28.21
C SER A 65 7.84 19.14 28.00
N ALA A 66 8.81 18.78 27.15
CA ALA A 66 9.95 19.61 26.77
C ALA A 66 9.51 20.89 26.05
N ILE A 67 8.58 20.81 25.10
CA ILE A 67 8.07 21.98 24.35
C ILE A 67 7.33 22.97 25.28
N ARG A 68 6.49 22.47 26.20
CA ARG A 68 5.78 23.32 27.17
C ARG A 68 6.71 23.96 28.19
N GLY A 69 7.69 23.22 28.69
CA GLY A 69 8.74 23.74 29.55
C GLY A 69 9.59 24.82 28.83
N LEU A 70 9.98 24.55 27.58
CA LEU A 70 10.76 25.46 26.73
C LEU A 70 10.05 26.78 26.46
N ILE A 71 8.78 26.76 26.05
CA ILE A 71 8.00 27.98 25.80
C ILE A 71 7.89 28.82 27.09
N THR A 72 7.79 28.15 28.24
CA THR A 72 7.72 28.81 29.56
C THR A 72 9.07 29.43 29.94
N SER A 73 10.19 28.73 29.74
CA SER A 73 11.55 29.22 30.02
C SER A 73 12.03 30.28 29.03
N ALA A 74 11.75 30.14 27.73
CA ALA A 74 12.09 31.15 26.72
C ALA A 74 11.34 32.46 26.98
N ARG A 75 10.06 32.39 27.39
CA ARG A 75 9.29 33.57 27.81
C ARG A 75 9.86 34.24 29.06
N SER A 76 10.37 33.49 30.04
CA SER A 76 10.99 34.08 31.24
C SER A 76 12.36 34.70 30.94
N VAL A 77 13.15 34.10 30.04
CA VAL A 77 14.50 34.57 29.65
C VAL A 77 14.45 35.80 28.73
N CYS A 78 13.41 35.94 27.90
CA CYS A 78 13.17 37.14 27.08
C CYS A 78 12.77 38.39 27.90
N THR A 79 12.65 38.29 29.23
CA THR A 79 12.51 39.46 30.10
C THR A 79 13.90 39.98 30.50
N LEU A 80 14.09 41.31 30.50
CA LEU A 80 15.38 42.01 30.62
C LEU A 80 16.19 41.76 31.92
N SER A 81 15.78 40.83 32.80
CA SER A 81 16.40 40.56 34.11
C SER A 81 17.16 39.23 34.21
N ALA A 82 17.32 38.47 33.13
CA ALA A 82 17.98 37.17 33.15
C ALA A 82 19.53 37.28 33.13
N SER A 83 20.22 36.32 33.75
CA SER A 83 21.70 36.28 33.74
C SER A 83 22.24 35.84 32.37
N SER A 84 23.50 36.15 32.04
CA SER A 84 24.14 35.76 30.78
C SER A 84 24.14 34.24 30.56
N SER A 85 24.22 33.46 31.65
CA SER A 85 24.15 31.99 31.62
C SER A 85 22.74 31.47 31.28
N ASP A 86 21.68 32.14 31.72
CA ASP A 86 20.29 31.75 31.44
C ASP A 86 19.87 32.09 29.99
N GLN A 87 20.44 33.15 29.44
CA GLN A 87 20.29 33.51 28.03
C GLN A 87 21.01 32.52 27.11
N LEU A 88 22.22 32.12 27.50
CA LEU A 88 22.98 31.04 26.87
C LEU A 88 22.22 29.71 26.84
N PHE A 89 21.58 29.41 27.96
CA PHE A 89 20.81 28.21 28.22
C PHE A 89 19.58 28.10 27.31
N ALA A 90 18.85 29.20 27.13
CA ALA A 90 17.75 29.26 26.18
C ALA A 90 18.25 29.07 24.74
N ALA A 91 19.34 29.76 24.37
CA ALA A 91 19.91 29.70 23.03
C ALA A 91 20.39 28.29 22.64
N ALA A 92 21.16 27.63 23.50
CA ALA A 92 21.66 26.28 23.25
C ALA A 92 20.55 25.21 23.17
N THR A 93 19.51 25.34 24.01
CA THR A 93 18.40 24.37 24.05
C THR A 93 17.47 24.52 22.85
N LEU A 94 17.27 25.75 22.36
CA LEU A 94 16.50 26.04 21.15
C LEU A 94 17.20 25.49 19.90
N LEU A 95 18.52 25.66 19.79
CA LEU A 95 19.33 25.06 18.71
C LEU A 95 19.19 23.53 18.63
N ILE A 96 19.11 22.87 19.78
CA ILE A 96 18.98 21.41 19.86
C ILE A 96 17.57 20.95 19.47
N LEU A 97 16.53 21.67 19.91
CA LEU A 97 15.14 21.34 19.60
C LEU A 97 14.75 21.65 18.15
N MET A 98 15.39 22.66 17.55
CA MET A 98 15.15 23.02 16.16
C MET A 98 15.50 21.94 15.16
N TYR A 99 16.53 21.12 15.43
CA TYR A 99 16.90 20.06 14.50
C TYR A 99 15.82 18.98 14.36
N ASP A 100 14.96 18.82 15.38
CA ASP A 100 13.93 17.79 15.44
C ASP A 100 12.49 18.28 15.13
N GLU A 101 12.15 19.54 15.41
CA GLU A 101 10.81 20.09 15.12
C GLU A 101 10.61 20.51 13.65
N MET A 102 11.69 20.67 12.86
CA MET A 102 11.59 21.03 11.43
C MET A 102 10.90 19.97 10.57
N ILE A 103 10.68 18.74 11.08
CA ILE A 103 9.93 17.68 10.39
C ILE A 103 8.50 17.54 10.93
N ALA A 104 8.17 18.04 12.13
CA ALA A 104 7.00 17.57 12.87
C ALA A 104 5.88 18.59 13.17
N ALA A 105 6.11 19.91 13.20
CA ALA A 105 5.05 20.84 13.59
C ALA A 105 5.05 22.16 12.81
N GLN A 106 4.12 22.30 11.86
CA GLN A 106 3.87 23.59 11.17
C GLN A 106 3.15 24.61 12.07
N ASP A 107 2.36 24.17 13.05
CA ASP A 107 1.44 25.05 13.79
C ASP A 107 2.08 25.91 14.89
N THR A 108 3.22 25.49 15.46
CA THR A 108 3.95 26.23 16.52
C THR A 108 5.18 26.99 16.01
N PHE A 109 5.56 26.74 14.76
CA PHE A 109 6.81 27.17 14.13
C PHE A 109 6.99 28.70 14.09
N ILE A 110 5.93 29.44 13.72
CA ILE A 110 5.93 30.90 13.59
C ILE A 110 6.22 31.59 14.94
N THR A 111 5.69 31.04 16.02
CA THR A 111 5.88 31.60 17.37
C THR A 111 7.32 31.40 17.85
N LEU A 112 7.92 30.24 17.56
CA LEU A 112 9.33 29.95 17.86
C LEU A 112 10.28 30.84 17.04
N ALA A 113 10.04 30.98 15.74
CA ALA A 113 10.87 31.82 14.86
C ALA A 113 10.92 33.30 15.32
N ARG A 114 9.77 33.87 15.72
CA ARG A 114 9.69 35.25 16.25
C ARG A 114 10.41 35.42 17.59
N ILE A 115 10.34 34.44 18.48
CA ILE A 115 11.05 34.48 19.77
C ILE A 115 12.56 34.43 19.55
N ILE A 116 13.02 33.57 18.64
CA ILE A 116 14.44 33.35 18.32
C ILE A 116 15.07 34.58 17.64
N GLY A 117 14.39 35.19 16.66
CA GLY A 117 14.91 36.39 15.97
C GLY A 117 15.17 37.55 16.92
N ASN A 118 14.34 37.71 17.95
CA ASN A 118 14.54 38.72 18.98
C ASN A 118 15.74 38.43 19.89
N MET A 119 16.06 37.14 20.15
CA MET A 119 17.18 36.74 21.02
C MET A 119 18.55 37.19 20.53
N ARG A 120 18.76 37.27 19.21
CA ARG A 120 20.03 37.75 18.63
C ARG A 120 20.44 39.13 19.16
N LYS A 121 19.47 40.00 19.48
CA LYS A 121 19.73 41.39 19.92
C LYS A 121 20.23 41.51 21.36
N PHE A 122 20.11 40.47 22.18
CA PHE A 122 20.46 40.52 23.60
C PHE A 122 21.38 39.40 24.08
N VAL A 123 21.65 38.37 23.26
CA VAL A 123 22.64 37.34 23.57
C VAL A 123 24.01 37.74 22.99
N ASN A 124 24.98 38.05 23.85
CA ASN A 124 26.36 38.29 23.41
C ASN A 124 27.12 36.96 23.25
N PHE A 125 27.14 36.42 22.03
CA PHE A 125 27.80 35.14 21.76
C PHE A 125 29.33 35.19 21.93
N SER A 126 29.97 36.36 21.90
CA SER A 126 31.41 36.48 22.16
C SER A 126 31.77 36.28 23.64
N SER A 127 30.77 36.24 24.53
CA SER A 127 30.94 35.98 25.96
C SER A 127 30.80 34.50 26.34
N LEU A 128 30.50 33.62 25.37
CA LEU A 128 30.52 32.16 25.56
C LEU A 128 31.94 31.66 25.85
N GLY A 129 32.10 30.83 26.89
CA GLY A 129 33.29 29.99 26.97
C GLY A 129 33.27 28.94 25.85
N GLY A 130 34.37 28.80 25.11
CA GLY A 130 34.52 27.86 23.99
C GLY A 130 35.48 28.39 22.91
N SER A 131 35.71 27.61 21.86
CA SER A 131 36.54 27.94 20.72
C SER A 131 35.89 29.02 19.86
N GLU A 132 36.73 29.80 19.18
CA GLU A 132 36.29 30.79 18.18
C GLU A 132 35.42 30.15 17.09
N LYS A 133 35.67 28.87 16.78
CA LYS A 133 34.89 28.08 15.82
C LYS A 133 33.46 27.78 16.31
N LEU A 134 33.29 27.44 17.59
CA LEU A 134 31.97 27.20 18.18
C LEU A 134 31.17 28.51 18.30
N GLN A 135 31.81 29.59 18.76
CA GLN A 135 31.17 30.91 18.85
C GLN A 135 30.69 31.39 17.47
N ARG A 136 31.51 31.21 16.44
CA ARG A 136 31.17 31.51 15.05
C ARG A 136 30.00 30.66 14.54
N TYR A 137 30.07 29.33 14.72
CA TYR A 137 28.98 28.43 14.31
C TYR A 137 27.64 28.84 14.92
N LEU A 138 27.60 29.12 16.22
CA LEU A 138 26.38 29.56 16.90
C LEU A 138 25.87 30.88 16.33
N THR A 139 26.76 31.85 16.09
CA THR A 139 26.42 33.14 15.48
C THR A 139 25.81 32.96 14.09
N GLU A 140 26.37 32.07 13.27
CA GLU A 140 25.85 31.76 11.93
C GLU A 140 24.47 31.10 11.99
N GLN A 141 24.25 30.11 12.86
CA GLN A 141 22.94 29.45 13.01
C GLN A 141 21.82 30.41 13.43
N PHE A 142 22.11 31.29 14.40
CA PHE A 142 21.16 32.31 14.84
C PHE A 142 20.92 33.40 13.79
N GLY A 143 21.92 33.70 12.96
CA GLY A 143 21.76 34.57 11.80
C GLY A 143 20.76 33.99 10.78
N PHE A 144 20.93 32.73 10.36
CA PHE A 144 20.00 32.05 9.44
C PHE A 144 18.57 31.95 9.97
N LEU A 145 18.42 31.79 11.28
CA LEU A 145 17.12 31.81 11.95
C LEU A 145 16.40 33.14 11.87
N THR A 146 17.16 34.23 11.96
CA THR A 146 16.62 35.58 11.83
C THR A 146 16.06 35.78 10.42
N ILE A 147 16.79 35.31 9.40
CA ILE A 147 16.36 35.31 7.99
C ILE A 147 15.04 34.56 7.82
N PHE A 148 14.91 33.35 8.39
CA PHE A 148 13.71 32.52 8.26
C PHE A 148 12.42 33.18 8.78
N SER A 149 12.53 34.15 9.69
CA SER A 149 11.36 34.81 10.31
C SER A 149 10.75 35.95 9.47
N LEU A 150 11.47 36.44 8.45
CA LEU A 150 11.12 37.62 7.64
C LEU A 150 9.80 37.54 6.84
N PRO A 151 9.36 36.38 6.32
CA PRO A 151 8.07 36.27 5.63
C PRO A 151 6.87 36.58 6.54
N HIS A 152 7.05 36.52 7.85
CA HIS A 152 5.98 36.58 8.84
C HIS A 152 6.02 37.83 9.74
N THR A 153 6.80 38.85 9.38
CA THR A 153 6.85 40.16 10.07
C THR A 153 5.98 41.21 9.38
N ASP A 154 5.38 42.11 10.17
CA ASP A 154 4.49 43.18 9.70
C ASP A 154 5.27 44.29 8.94
N ASP A 155 4.61 44.97 7.99
CA ASP A 155 5.24 45.79 6.93
C ASP A 155 6.19 46.90 7.42
N ASP A 156 5.88 47.58 8.54
CA ASP A 156 6.66 48.73 9.03
C ASP A 156 8.04 48.37 9.61
N THR A 157 8.27 47.10 9.98
CA THR A 157 9.54 46.60 10.56
C THR A 157 10.35 45.74 9.58
N ALA A 158 9.79 45.41 8.42
CA ALA A 158 10.38 44.48 7.47
C ALA A 158 11.61 45.04 6.76
N THR A 159 11.62 46.32 6.39
CA THR A 159 12.68 46.90 5.53
C THR A 159 14.05 46.90 6.22
N GLU A 160 14.11 47.26 7.50
CA GLU A 160 15.35 47.26 8.29
C GLU A 160 15.85 45.83 8.54
N GLN A 161 14.94 44.89 8.78
CA GLN A 161 15.26 43.47 8.99
C GLN A 161 15.73 42.75 7.71
N PHE A 162 15.16 43.09 6.55
CA PHE A 162 15.66 42.58 5.26
C PHE A 162 17.08 43.08 4.99
N LYS A 163 17.37 44.35 5.29
CA LYS A 163 18.73 44.89 5.18
C LYS A 163 19.72 44.16 6.09
N GLU A 164 19.38 43.99 7.38
CA GLU A 164 20.20 43.23 8.33
C GLU A 164 20.44 41.76 7.89
N ALA A 165 19.46 41.16 7.22
CA ALA A 165 19.56 39.80 6.69
C ALA A 165 20.47 39.71 5.46
N PHE A 166 20.39 40.67 4.54
CA PHE A 166 21.32 40.76 3.41
C PHE A 166 22.75 41.01 3.91
N ASP A 167 22.94 41.95 4.85
CA ASP A 167 24.26 42.22 5.45
C ASP A 167 24.85 40.97 6.11
N PHE A 168 24.05 40.16 6.82
CA PHE A 168 24.49 38.88 7.38
C PHE A 168 24.91 37.86 6.31
N VAL A 169 24.18 37.76 5.19
CA VAL A 169 24.54 36.83 4.11
C VAL A 169 25.87 37.23 3.47
N GLU A 170 26.16 38.53 3.34
CA GLU A 170 27.46 39.00 2.85
C GLU A 170 28.58 38.70 3.85
N GLU A 171 28.37 38.94 5.15
CA GLU A 171 29.34 38.56 6.20
C GLU A 171 29.60 37.04 6.19
N PHE A 172 28.56 36.22 6.04
CA PHE A 172 28.67 34.77 5.91
C PHE A 172 29.47 34.38 4.66
N ALA A 173 29.22 35.04 3.52
CA ALA A 173 29.94 34.79 2.27
C ALA A 173 31.45 35.03 2.40
N GLU A 174 31.83 36.17 3.01
CA GLU A 174 33.23 36.48 3.27
C GLU A 174 33.87 35.46 4.24
N SER A 175 33.10 35.02 5.23
CA SER A 175 33.52 34.01 6.19
C SER A 175 33.79 32.65 5.54
N CYS A 176 32.92 32.22 4.61
CA CYS A 176 33.10 31.01 3.81
C CYS A 176 34.33 31.09 2.89
N ALA A 177 34.55 32.26 2.26
CA ALA A 177 35.71 32.47 1.40
C ALA A 177 37.06 32.34 2.12
N ARG A 178 37.12 32.74 3.41
CA ARG A 178 38.35 32.69 4.22
C ARG A 178 38.77 31.27 4.65
N ASP A 179 37.82 30.35 4.84
CA ASP A 179 38.06 29.05 5.50
C ASP A 179 38.24 27.85 4.54
N LYS A 180 38.11 28.04 3.22
CA LYS A 180 38.25 26.97 2.20
C LYS A 180 37.39 25.72 2.47
N HIS A 181 36.34 25.86 3.29
CA HIS A 181 35.28 24.90 3.54
C HIS A 181 33.96 25.68 3.46
N ASN A 182 32.97 25.06 2.82
CA ASN A 182 31.66 25.59 2.47
C ASN A 182 31.71 26.61 1.32
N PRO A 183 31.22 26.23 0.11
CA PRO A 183 31.45 27.00 -1.11
C PRO A 183 30.71 28.35 -1.10
N PRO A 184 31.25 29.39 -1.77
CA PRO A 184 30.55 30.67 -2.05
C PRO A 184 29.12 30.51 -2.61
N PHE A 185 28.85 29.36 -3.23
CA PHE A 185 27.54 28.89 -3.67
C PHE A 185 26.45 28.97 -2.59
N LEU A 186 26.74 28.64 -1.32
CA LEU A 186 25.71 28.67 -0.26
C LEU A 186 25.25 30.09 0.07
N ALA A 187 26.15 31.06 0.03
CA ALA A 187 25.79 32.45 0.20
C ALA A 187 24.91 32.94 -0.98
N GLU A 188 25.23 32.52 -2.21
CA GLU A 188 24.38 32.80 -3.38
C GLU A 188 22.98 32.21 -3.21
N CYS A 189 22.88 30.97 -2.71
CA CYS A 189 21.61 30.34 -2.39
C CYS A 189 20.76 31.16 -1.41
N PHE A 190 21.34 31.61 -0.31
CA PHE A 190 20.61 32.43 0.66
C PHE A 190 20.23 33.81 0.11
N ARG A 191 21.10 34.41 -0.72
CA ARG A 191 20.82 35.68 -1.41
C ARG A 191 19.64 35.55 -2.37
N THR A 192 19.56 34.45 -3.12
CA THR A 192 18.44 34.16 -4.04
C THR A 192 17.12 34.02 -3.28
N ILE A 193 17.10 33.24 -2.19
CA ILE A 193 15.90 33.07 -1.35
C ILE A 193 15.45 34.41 -0.76
N LEU A 194 16.37 35.21 -0.21
CA LEU A 194 16.06 36.53 0.34
C LEU A 194 15.49 37.48 -0.71
N THR A 195 16.04 37.43 -1.93
CA THR A 195 15.56 38.23 -3.06
C THR A 195 14.15 37.82 -3.47
N VAL A 196 13.84 36.52 -3.49
CA VAL A 196 12.49 36.02 -3.75
C VAL A 196 11.51 36.48 -2.68
N TRP A 197 11.86 36.36 -1.39
CA TRP A 197 11.01 36.81 -0.28
C TRP A 197 10.77 38.32 -0.27
N HIS A 198 11.82 39.11 -0.51
CA HIS A 198 11.69 40.56 -0.63
C HIS A 198 10.84 40.95 -1.86
N GLY A 199 11.04 40.26 -2.99
CA GLY A 199 10.29 40.47 -4.22
C GLY A 199 8.80 40.10 -4.10
N GLN A 200 8.47 39.00 -3.41
CA GLN A 200 7.08 38.62 -3.13
C GLN A 200 6.32 39.68 -2.32
N LYS A 201 7.00 40.42 -1.43
CA LYS A 201 6.41 41.51 -0.64
C LYS A 201 6.36 42.86 -1.39
N HIS A 202 7.39 43.21 -2.17
CA HIS A 202 7.55 44.57 -2.71
C HIS A 202 7.50 44.69 -4.24
N ASN A 203 7.44 43.57 -4.98
CA ASN A 203 7.40 43.54 -6.44
C ASN A 203 6.42 42.47 -6.96
N PRO A 204 5.11 42.76 -7.03
CA PRO A 204 4.07 41.79 -7.41
C PRO A 204 4.18 41.26 -8.85
N GLY A 205 5.08 41.79 -9.69
CA GLY A 205 5.36 41.29 -11.04
C GLY A 205 6.46 40.21 -11.11
N LEU A 206 7.09 39.84 -9.99
CA LEU A 206 8.15 38.83 -9.97
C LEU A 206 7.58 37.42 -10.22
N ASN A 207 8.04 36.75 -11.28
CA ASN A 207 7.69 35.36 -11.54
C ASN A 207 8.52 34.42 -10.66
N VAL A 208 8.07 34.22 -9.43
CA VAL A 208 8.75 33.40 -8.41
C VAL A 208 8.98 31.97 -8.88
N ASN A 209 8.05 31.38 -9.63
CA ASN A 209 8.16 29.98 -10.06
C ASN A 209 9.38 29.78 -10.96
N LEU A 210 9.63 30.69 -11.91
CA LEU A 210 10.77 30.62 -12.80
C LEU A 210 12.09 30.74 -12.02
N VAL A 211 12.17 31.70 -11.09
CA VAL A 211 13.37 31.89 -10.26
C VAL A 211 13.66 30.64 -9.41
N MET A 212 12.63 30.01 -8.84
CA MET A 212 12.80 28.80 -8.02
C MET A 212 13.12 27.54 -8.84
N GLU A 213 12.65 27.46 -10.09
CA GLU A 213 13.01 26.39 -11.03
C GLU A 213 14.48 26.50 -11.49
N ASP A 214 14.92 27.70 -11.86
CA ASP A 214 16.32 27.96 -12.21
C ASP A 214 17.24 27.66 -11.01
N PHE A 215 16.83 28.13 -9.82
CA PHE A 215 17.54 27.87 -8.56
C PHE A 215 17.64 26.37 -8.24
N LYS A 216 16.57 25.60 -8.49
CA LYS A 216 16.58 24.13 -8.35
C LYS A 216 17.59 23.48 -9.28
N SER A 217 17.57 23.87 -10.55
CA SER A 217 18.49 23.33 -11.55
C SER A 217 19.95 23.65 -11.20
N GLU A 218 20.21 24.82 -10.63
CA GLU A 218 21.56 25.23 -10.22
C GLU A 218 22.09 24.36 -9.07
N ILE A 219 21.27 24.10 -8.04
CA ILE A 219 21.60 23.17 -6.95
C ILE A 219 21.86 21.76 -7.51
N GLU A 220 20.98 21.23 -8.35
CA GLU A 220 21.10 19.87 -8.92
C GLU A 220 22.35 19.70 -9.80
N SER A 221 22.81 20.78 -10.44
CA SER A 221 23.99 20.77 -11.32
C SER A 221 25.33 20.92 -10.59
N THR A 222 25.33 21.27 -9.30
CA THR A 222 26.56 21.59 -8.56
C THR A 222 27.22 20.33 -8.01
N THR A 223 28.39 19.99 -8.55
CA THR A 223 29.14 18.76 -8.18
C THR A 223 30.13 18.94 -7.02
N ASP A 224 30.32 20.16 -6.53
CA ASP A 224 31.38 20.55 -5.57
C ASP A 224 30.93 20.54 -4.08
N ILE A 225 29.73 20.03 -3.79
CA ILE A 225 29.21 19.90 -2.42
C ILE A 225 29.87 18.68 -1.76
N SER A 226 31.13 18.82 -1.37
CA SER A 226 32.00 17.68 -1.08
C SER A 226 31.83 17.00 0.28
N VAL A 227 31.00 17.50 1.21
CA VAL A 227 30.69 16.84 2.50
C VAL A 227 29.30 17.30 2.95
N PHE A 228 28.57 16.48 3.73
CA PHE A 228 27.27 16.84 4.34
C PHE A 228 27.36 18.20 5.04
N ASP A 229 27.05 19.26 4.32
CA ASP A 229 27.15 20.61 4.83
C ASP A 229 25.79 20.99 5.38
N HIS A 230 25.73 21.07 6.70
CA HIS A 230 24.52 21.37 7.45
C HIS A 230 23.81 22.65 6.96
N TYR A 231 24.54 23.59 6.36
CA TYR A 231 23.98 24.81 5.75
C TYR A 231 23.17 24.56 4.47
N LEU A 232 23.39 23.48 3.73
CA LEU A 232 22.57 23.13 2.56
C LEU A 232 21.15 22.71 2.99
N THR A 233 21.03 22.07 4.16
CA THR A 233 19.73 21.80 4.79
C THR A 233 18.94 23.09 4.99
N TRP A 234 19.60 24.14 5.46
CA TRP A 234 18.99 25.47 5.61
C TRP A 234 18.51 26.06 4.28
N VAL A 235 19.32 25.94 3.22
CA VAL A 235 18.95 26.38 1.87
C VAL A 235 17.66 25.71 1.43
N TYR A 236 17.55 24.39 1.53
CA TYR A 236 16.36 23.66 1.09
C TYR A 236 15.10 24.02 1.90
N PHE A 237 15.23 24.14 3.21
CA PHE A 237 14.09 24.49 4.07
C PHE A 237 13.57 25.90 3.76
N MET A 238 14.47 26.88 3.65
CA MET A 238 14.09 28.25 3.32
C MET A 238 13.46 28.36 1.94
N SER A 239 14.01 27.62 0.96
CA SER A 239 13.48 27.56 -0.40
C SER A 239 12.08 26.96 -0.47
N SER A 240 11.83 25.90 0.31
CA SER A 240 10.50 25.28 0.42
C SER A 240 9.47 26.26 0.99
N ALA A 241 9.86 27.10 1.94
CA ALA A 241 9.01 28.16 2.48
C ALA A 241 8.83 29.36 1.52
N ALA A 242 9.78 29.59 0.62
CA ALA A 242 9.68 30.61 -0.44
C ALA A 242 8.76 30.22 -1.61
N SER A 243 8.56 28.91 -1.82
CA SER A 243 7.76 28.41 -2.94
C SER A 243 6.25 28.49 -2.69
N PRO A 244 5.48 29.19 -3.54
CA PRO A 244 4.03 29.21 -3.46
C PRO A 244 3.37 27.92 -3.99
N ASN A 245 4.13 27.01 -4.62
CA ASN A 245 3.61 25.78 -5.23
C ASN A 245 4.11 24.52 -4.49
N ALA A 246 3.17 23.63 -4.14
CA ALA A 246 3.44 22.42 -3.37
C ALA A 246 4.32 21.40 -4.11
N SER A 247 4.33 21.42 -5.45
CA SER A 247 5.15 20.53 -6.29
C SER A 247 6.63 20.90 -6.35
N LEU A 248 6.99 22.13 -5.98
CA LEU A 248 8.39 22.62 -5.96
C LEU A 248 9.03 22.47 -4.57
N ARG A 249 8.41 21.71 -3.65
CA ARG A 249 8.96 21.42 -2.32
C ARG A 249 10.15 20.46 -2.43
N PHE A 250 11.36 21.00 -2.29
CA PHE A 250 12.66 20.30 -2.37
C PHE A 250 12.86 19.13 -1.39
N ALA A 251 11.95 18.92 -0.43
CA ALA A 251 12.19 18.11 0.76
C ALA A 251 11.95 16.59 0.62
N ARG A 252 11.50 16.08 -0.54
CA ARG A 252 11.23 14.64 -0.70
C ARG A 252 12.25 13.86 -1.51
N ASP A 253 12.99 14.49 -2.41
CA ASP A 253 13.81 13.75 -3.38
C ASP A 253 15.32 13.72 -3.04
N ILE A 254 15.82 14.62 -2.20
CA ILE A 254 17.28 14.80 -1.99
C ILE A 254 17.78 14.25 -0.65
N VAL A 255 16.94 14.15 0.40
CA VAL A 255 17.34 13.54 1.68
C VAL A 255 17.72 12.05 1.49
N ASP A 256 17.19 11.40 0.45
CA ASP A 256 17.52 10.03 0.07
C ASP A 256 18.83 9.89 -0.72
N THR A 257 19.55 10.99 -1.03
CA THR A 257 20.75 10.96 -1.87
C THR A 257 22.08 11.27 -1.17
N VAL A 258 22.11 11.60 0.13
CA VAL A 258 23.40 11.81 0.81
C VAL A 258 23.98 10.48 1.33
N PRO A 259 25.15 10.02 0.84
CA PRO A 259 25.74 8.76 1.28
C PRO A 259 26.25 8.88 2.72
N ASN A 260 25.78 8.01 3.60
CA ASN A 260 26.39 7.80 4.91
C ASN A 260 27.80 7.20 4.73
N HIS A 261 28.84 8.03 4.70
CA HIS A 261 30.23 7.60 4.81
C HIS A 261 30.79 7.83 6.22
N ALA A 262 30.75 6.73 6.98
CA ALA A 262 31.73 6.20 7.94
C ALA A 262 32.56 7.15 8.83
N VAL A 263 32.42 6.96 10.16
CA VAL A 263 33.57 6.99 11.09
C VAL A 263 34.15 5.58 11.16
N ASN A 264 35.47 5.52 10.95
CA ASN A 264 36.23 4.36 10.50
C ASN A 264 36.22 3.12 11.41
N GLY A 265 36.06 1.98 10.74
CA GLY A 265 36.44 0.65 11.19
C GLY A 265 36.43 -0.34 10.01
N HIS A 266 37.25 -0.05 9.00
CA HIS A 266 37.65 -0.91 7.85
C HIS A 266 36.60 -1.89 7.26
N GLY A 267 36.04 -1.51 6.10
CA GLY A 267 35.40 -2.42 5.16
C GLY A 267 34.49 -1.70 4.16
N THR A 268 34.90 -1.61 2.90
CA THR A 268 34.08 -1.07 1.80
C THR A 268 32.85 -1.94 1.56
N THR A 269 31.65 -1.52 1.96
CA THR A 269 30.39 -2.20 1.59
C THR A 269 29.73 -1.47 0.43
N LYS A 270 29.82 -2.09 -0.76
CA LYS A 270 28.97 -1.78 -1.92
C LYS A 270 27.48 -1.89 -1.52
N PRO A 271 26.55 -1.18 -2.19
CA PRO A 271 25.12 -1.44 -2.04
C PRO A 271 24.87 -2.95 -2.17
N GLN A 272 24.19 -3.52 -1.19
CA GLN A 272 24.10 -4.96 -1.00
C GLN A 272 23.17 -5.56 -2.07
N CYS A 273 23.73 -5.87 -3.24
CA CYS A 273 23.03 -6.54 -4.33
C CYS A 273 22.85 -8.02 -3.98
N ARG A 274 21.62 -8.45 -3.69
CA ARG A 274 21.30 -9.87 -3.46
C ARG A 274 21.10 -10.56 -4.81
N LYS A 275 21.87 -11.62 -5.07
CA LYS A 275 21.75 -12.43 -6.29
C LYS A 275 21.03 -13.73 -5.95
N VAL A 276 19.99 -14.05 -6.71
CA VAL A 276 19.18 -15.27 -6.55
C VAL A 276 18.87 -15.87 -7.92
N ASP A 277 18.43 -17.13 -7.97
CA ASP A 277 17.89 -17.69 -9.20
C ASP A 277 16.50 -17.09 -9.50
N VAL A 278 15.65 -16.96 -8.48
CA VAL A 278 14.25 -16.54 -8.64
C VAL A 278 13.87 -15.44 -7.64
N ALA A 279 13.35 -14.32 -8.13
CA ALA A 279 12.72 -13.28 -7.31
C ALA A 279 11.19 -13.37 -7.42
N ILE A 280 10.51 -13.52 -6.30
CA ILE A 280 9.06 -13.68 -6.19
C ILE A 280 8.48 -12.42 -5.53
N ILE A 281 7.46 -11.81 -6.13
CA ILE A 281 6.85 -10.59 -5.57
C ILE A 281 5.49 -10.94 -4.96
N GLY A 282 5.41 -10.87 -3.63
CA GLY A 282 4.22 -11.22 -2.84
C GLY A 282 4.34 -12.58 -2.13
N GLY A 283 4.11 -12.57 -0.83
CA GLY A 283 4.06 -13.70 0.11
C GLY A 283 2.63 -14.18 0.41
N GLY A 284 1.76 -14.16 -0.60
CA GLY A 284 0.45 -14.82 -0.56
C GLY A 284 0.53 -16.32 -0.88
N PHE A 285 -0.61 -16.94 -1.18
CA PHE A 285 -0.67 -18.36 -1.56
C PHE A 285 0.31 -18.71 -2.70
N SER A 286 0.32 -17.90 -3.77
CA SER A 286 1.21 -18.09 -4.92
C SER A 286 2.69 -18.10 -4.55
N GLY A 287 3.15 -17.04 -3.88
CA GLY A 287 4.58 -16.89 -3.59
C GLY A 287 5.10 -17.89 -2.58
N CYS A 288 4.33 -18.18 -1.53
CA CYS A 288 4.70 -19.17 -0.52
C CYS A 288 4.80 -20.59 -1.10
N TYR A 289 3.82 -21.00 -1.91
CA TYR A 289 3.87 -22.29 -2.60
C TYR A 289 5.08 -22.40 -3.54
N LEU A 290 5.28 -21.36 -4.36
CA LEU A 290 6.37 -21.34 -5.32
C LEU A 290 7.75 -21.37 -4.64
N LEU A 291 7.96 -20.59 -3.58
CA LEU A 291 9.19 -20.60 -2.80
C LEU A 291 9.49 -22.00 -2.23
N HIS A 292 8.48 -22.66 -1.64
CA HIS A 292 8.61 -24.01 -1.10
C HIS A 292 9.06 -25.02 -2.17
N LYS A 293 8.41 -24.99 -3.34
CA LYS A 293 8.68 -25.94 -4.43
C LYS A 293 10.02 -25.68 -5.11
N LEU A 294 10.40 -24.42 -5.31
CA LEU A 294 11.71 -24.03 -5.84
C LEU A 294 12.86 -24.46 -4.92
N ARG A 295 12.70 -24.30 -3.59
CA ARG A 295 13.69 -24.80 -2.61
C ARG A 295 13.86 -26.31 -2.69
N LYS A 296 12.77 -27.08 -2.83
CA LYS A 296 12.83 -28.54 -3.04
C LYS A 296 13.60 -28.93 -4.32
N GLN A 297 13.75 -28.01 -5.28
CA GLN A 297 14.54 -28.18 -6.52
C GLN A 297 15.92 -27.49 -6.46
N ASN A 298 16.38 -27.08 -5.27
CA ASN A 298 17.66 -26.40 -5.04
C ASN A 298 17.82 -25.10 -5.87
N PHE A 299 16.74 -24.33 -6.02
CA PHE A 299 16.83 -22.95 -6.49
C PHE A 299 17.00 -22.00 -5.30
N SER A 300 17.90 -21.04 -5.44
CA SER A 300 17.95 -19.88 -4.55
C SER A 300 16.81 -18.93 -4.92
N ALA A 301 15.89 -18.69 -3.99
CA ALA A 301 14.73 -17.85 -4.22
C ALA A 301 14.50 -16.90 -3.06
N VAL A 302 13.89 -15.75 -3.34
CA VAL A 302 13.50 -14.76 -2.33
C VAL A 302 12.10 -14.25 -2.62
N ILE A 303 11.29 -14.11 -1.58
CA ILE A 303 10.03 -13.37 -1.64
C ILE A 303 10.29 -11.93 -1.20
N ILE A 304 9.78 -10.95 -1.96
CA ILE A 304 9.68 -9.56 -1.54
C ILE A 304 8.20 -9.27 -1.26
N GLU A 305 7.87 -8.95 -0.01
CA GLU A 305 6.50 -8.76 0.47
C GLU A 305 6.32 -7.36 1.05
N ALA A 306 5.30 -6.66 0.57
CA ALA A 306 4.96 -5.31 1.01
C ALA A 306 4.34 -5.29 2.42
N ALA A 307 3.70 -6.38 2.84
CA ALA A 307 3.12 -6.55 4.16
C ALA A 307 4.18 -6.94 5.20
N SER A 308 3.79 -6.86 6.47
CA SER A 308 4.61 -7.26 7.62
C SER A 308 4.58 -8.77 7.89
N GLY A 309 3.87 -9.57 7.10
CA GLY A 309 3.71 -11.01 7.30
C GLY A 309 3.22 -11.72 6.04
N LEU A 310 3.19 -13.05 6.09
CA LEU A 310 2.71 -13.90 4.99
C LEU A 310 1.18 -14.00 4.97
N GLY A 311 0.63 -14.35 3.81
CA GLY A 311 -0.81 -14.55 3.59
C GLY A 311 -1.42 -13.62 2.56
N GLY A 312 -0.65 -12.65 2.04
CA GLY A 312 -1.05 -11.77 0.96
C GLY A 312 -2.34 -11.02 1.28
N VAL A 313 -3.42 -11.31 0.54
CA VAL A 313 -4.73 -10.66 0.72
C VAL A 313 -5.23 -10.70 2.17
N TRP A 314 -4.92 -11.76 2.92
CA TRP A 314 -5.37 -11.92 4.32
C TRP A 314 -4.61 -11.06 5.32
N GLN A 315 -3.45 -10.51 4.94
CA GLN A 315 -2.73 -9.52 5.73
C GLN A 315 -3.28 -8.10 5.53
N TRP A 316 -3.84 -7.81 4.35
CA TRP A 316 -4.36 -6.49 3.99
C TRP A 316 -5.86 -6.34 4.26
N ASN A 317 -6.64 -7.39 3.99
CA ASN A 317 -8.09 -7.38 4.12
C ASN A 317 -8.50 -7.89 5.50
N CYS A 318 -8.42 -7.03 6.51
CA CYS A 318 -8.84 -7.29 7.89
C CYS A 318 -10.08 -6.48 8.30
N TYR A 319 -10.91 -6.08 7.34
CA TYR A 319 -12.18 -5.40 7.60
C TYR A 319 -13.17 -6.31 8.37
N PRO A 320 -14.17 -5.74 9.08
CA PRO A 320 -15.16 -6.51 9.83
C PRO A 320 -15.89 -7.53 8.93
N GLY A 321 -15.82 -8.80 9.31
CA GLY A 321 -16.47 -9.90 8.57
C GLY A 321 -15.67 -10.46 7.39
N ALA A 322 -14.43 -10.00 7.17
CA ALA A 322 -13.54 -10.56 6.16
C ALA A 322 -13.35 -12.07 6.37
N ARG A 323 -13.71 -12.85 5.35
CA ARG A 323 -13.72 -14.32 5.42
C ARG A 323 -13.68 -14.96 4.04
N VAL A 324 -13.38 -16.26 4.02
CA VAL A 324 -13.39 -17.06 2.79
C VAL A 324 -14.82 -17.36 2.32
N ASP A 325 -14.93 -17.70 1.03
CA ASP A 325 -16.14 -18.20 0.39
C ASP A 325 -16.01 -19.66 -0.11
N THR A 326 -14.86 -20.28 0.11
CA THR A 326 -14.58 -21.70 -0.15
C THR A 326 -14.49 -22.46 1.17
N PRO A 327 -15.23 -23.57 1.36
CA PRO A 327 -15.23 -24.32 2.61
C PRO A 327 -13.92 -25.09 2.85
N VAL A 328 -13.62 -25.36 4.12
CA VAL A 328 -12.56 -26.29 4.55
C VAL A 328 -12.82 -27.70 3.99
N PRO A 329 -11.79 -28.43 3.54
CA PRO A 329 -10.37 -28.06 3.49
C PRO A 329 -9.94 -27.55 2.11
N LEU A 330 -10.83 -26.96 1.31
CA LEU A 330 -10.50 -26.62 -0.07
C LEU A 330 -9.73 -25.31 -0.20
N TYR A 331 -9.85 -24.41 0.78
CA TYR A 331 -9.15 -23.12 0.81
C TYR A 331 -7.80 -23.16 1.57
N GLU A 332 -7.04 -24.23 1.36
CA GLU A 332 -5.69 -24.41 1.90
C GLU A 332 -4.79 -25.15 0.91
N TYR A 333 -3.51 -25.29 1.26
CA TYR A 333 -2.58 -26.11 0.49
C TYR A 333 -2.86 -27.60 0.63
N SER A 334 -2.67 -28.34 -0.46
CA SER A 334 -2.67 -29.81 -0.48
C SER A 334 -1.40 -30.44 0.13
N ILE A 335 -0.45 -29.63 0.59
CA ILE A 335 0.83 -30.05 1.17
C ILE A 335 0.58 -30.79 2.49
N GLU A 336 0.91 -32.09 2.51
CA GLU A 336 0.62 -33.00 3.62
C GLU A 336 1.16 -32.52 4.97
N GLU A 337 2.42 -32.10 5.02
CA GLU A 337 3.05 -31.62 6.25
C GLU A 337 2.29 -30.42 6.88
N VAL A 338 1.61 -29.62 6.06
CA VAL A 338 0.83 -28.45 6.49
C VAL A 338 -0.53 -28.86 7.04
N TRP A 339 -1.38 -29.48 6.22
CA TRP A 339 -2.78 -29.74 6.61
C TRP A 339 -2.90 -30.84 7.67
N ARG A 340 -1.94 -31.77 7.73
CA ARG A 340 -1.96 -32.85 8.73
C ARG A 340 -1.88 -32.32 10.15
N THR A 341 -1.18 -31.20 10.34
CA THR A 341 -0.91 -30.57 11.63
C THR A 341 -1.74 -29.31 11.92
N TRP A 342 -2.71 -28.99 11.05
CA TRP A 342 -3.64 -27.87 11.20
C TRP A 342 -5.08 -28.34 11.43
N ASN A 343 -5.89 -27.54 12.12
CA ASN A 343 -7.33 -27.72 12.25
C ASN A 343 -7.97 -26.33 12.26
N TRP A 344 -9.11 -26.19 11.57
CA TRP A 344 -9.91 -24.97 11.54
C TRP A 344 -10.96 -24.95 12.65
N THR A 345 -11.47 -23.78 13.00
CA THR A 345 -12.51 -23.58 14.00
C THR A 345 -13.90 -23.50 13.37
N GLU A 346 -13.98 -23.17 12.09
CA GLU A 346 -15.24 -23.01 11.36
C GLU A 346 -15.10 -23.43 9.89
N LYS A 347 -16.23 -23.82 9.28
CA LYS A 347 -16.31 -24.36 7.91
C LYS A 347 -15.81 -23.37 6.86
N LEU A 348 -16.08 -22.09 7.06
CA LEU A 348 -15.58 -21.01 6.22
C LEU A 348 -14.76 -20.08 7.13
N PRO A 349 -13.44 -20.19 7.21
CA PRO A 349 -12.60 -19.39 8.11
C PRO A 349 -12.61 -17.87 7.87
N THR A 350 -12.41 -17.09 8.95
CA THR A 350 -12.16 -15.64 8.92
C THR A 350 -10.74 -15.27 8.44
N ALA A 351 -10.54 -14.01 8.06
CA ALA A 351 -9.22 -13.46 7.76
C ALA A 351 -8.20 -13.66 8.90
N THR A 352 -8.61 -13.47 10.15
CA THR A 352 -7.75 -13.68 11.33
C THR A 352 -7.30 -15.13 11.45
N GLU A 353 -8.19 -16.09 11.16
CA GLU A 353 -7.83 -17.50 11.17
C GLU A 353 -6.90 -17.87 10.01
N LEU A 354 -7.09 -17.26 8.83
CA LEU A 354 -6.16 -17.39 7.71
C LEU A 354 -4.76 -16.84 8.04
N GLN A 355 -4.66 -15.74 8.81
CA GLN A 355 -3.36 -15.24 9.26
C GLN A 355 -2.64 -16.27 10.14
N LYS A 356 -3.35 -16.89 11.09
CA LYS A 356 -2.82 -17.98 11.93
C LYS A 356 -2.44 -19.22 11.10
N TYR A 357 -3.23 -19.55 10.07
CA TYR A 357 -2.87 -20.60 9.12
C TYR A 357 -1.55 -20.29 8.41
N PHE A 358 -1.32 -19.05 7.97
CA PHE A 358 -0.05 -18.67 7.34
C PHE A 358 1.13 -18.64 8.33
N GLU A 359 0.91 -18.31 9.60
CA GLU A 359 1.92 -18.49 10.66
C GLU A 359 2.27 -19.98 10.84
N HIS A 360 1.28 -20.87 10.78
CA HIS A 360 1.49 -22.32 10.82
C HIS A 360 2.23 -22.83 9.58
N VAL A 361 1.84 -22.40 8.38
CA VAL A 361 2.54 -22.69 7.12
C VAL A 361 4.00 -22.27 7.22
N ASP A 362 4.28 -21.06 7.71
CA ASP A 362 5.65 -20.58 7.88
C ASP A 362 6.43 -21.47 8.84
N LYS A 363 5.85 -21.84 9.98
CA LYS A 363 6.49 -22.74 10.95
C LYS A 363 6.81 -24.12 10.38
N VAL A 364 5.90 -24.68 9.57
CA VAL A 364 6.07 -26.03 8.98
C VAL A 364 7.07 -26.02 7.82
N LEU A 365 7.03 -24.98 6.98
CA LEU A 365 7.81 -24.91 5.73
C LEU A 365 9.05 -24.01 5.82
N ASP A 366 9.25 -23.35 6.96
CA ASP A 366 10.36 -22.45 7.29
C ASP A 366 10.56 -21.38 6.20
N LEU A 367 9.49 -20.64 5.86
CA LEU A 367 9.48 -19.73 4.70
C LEU A 367 10.18 -18.41 4.98
N SER A 368 9.91 -17.81 6.14
CA SER A 368 10.28 -16.44 6.55
C SER A 368 11.77 -16.13 6.42
N LYS A 369 12.66 -17.13 6.51
CA LYS A 369 14.10 -16.96 6.29
C LYS A 369 14.48 -16.44 4.89
N ASP A 370 13.64 -16.67 3.87
CA ASP A 370 13.85 -16.16 2.50
C ASP A 370 12.80 -15.12 2.10
N VAL A 371 12.29 -14.35 3.07
CA VAL A 371 11.31 -13.29 2.82
C VAL A 371 11.88 -11.94 3.26
N ILE A 372 11.68 -10.92 2.43
CA ILE A 372 11.96 -9.52 2.73
C ILE A 372 10.62 -8.80 2.92
N TYR A 373 10.23 -8.62 4.19
CA TYR A 373 8.95 -8.00 4.57
C TYR A 373 8.98 -6.48 4.49
N ASN A 374 7.78 -5.88 4.58
CA ASN A 374 7.56 -4.43 4.58
C ASN A 374 8.28 -3.73 3.43
N THR A 375 8.38 -4.38 2.27
CA THR A 375 9.21 -3.92 1.15
C THR A 375 8.41 -4.03 -0.12
N LYS A 376 8.16 -2.89 -0.77
CA LYS A 376 7.41 -2.82 -2.02
C LYS A 376 8.38 -2.76 -3.19
N VAL A 377 8.17 -3.61 -4.18
CA VAL A 377 8.87 -3.49 -5.47
C VAL A 377 8.31 -2.30 -6.24
N THR A 378 9.19 -1.42 -6.70
CA THR A 378 8.86 -0.25 -7.49
C THR A 378 9.17 -0.49 -8.97
N ASP A 379 10.34 -1.07 -9.24
CA ASP A 379 10.90 -1.22 -10.58
C ASP A 379 11.47 -2.62 -10.80
N ALA A 380 11.31 -3.14 -12.02
CA ALA A 380 11.98 -4.35 -12.46
C ALA A 380 12.37 -4.18 -13.93
N ALA A 381 13.63 -4.41 -14.28
CA ALA A 381 14.12 -4.27 -15.65
C ALA A 381 14.90 -5.51 -16.08
N PHE A 382 14.63 -6.02 -17.28
CA PHE A 382 15.38 -7.13 -17.86
C PHE A 382 16.58 -6.63 -18.66
N ASP A 383 17.73 -7.26 -18.46
CA ASP A 383 18.97 -7.01 -19.21
C ASP A 383 19.29 -8.20 -20.12
N ASP A 384 19.26 -7.95 -21.44
CA ASP A 384 19.58 -8.94 -22.47
C ASP A 384 21.04 -9.39 -22.43
N ALA A 385 21.97 -8.54 -22.01
CA ALA A 385 23.39 -8.88 -21.97
C ALA A 385 23.71 -9.88 -20.87
N THR A 386 22.97 -9.85 -19.76
CA THR A 386 23.21 -10.70 -18.59
C THR A 386 22.16 -11.79 -18.39
N ASN A 387 21.06 -11.78 -19.16
CA ASN A 387 19.88 -12.65 -18.97
C ASN A 387 19.26 -12.54 -17.57
N LYS A 388 19.23 -11.34 -17.01
CA LYS A 388 18.80 -11.12 -15.63
C LYS A 388 17.82 -9.97 -15.48
N TRP A 389 16.94 -10.13 -14.51
CA TRP A 389 16.11 -9.08 -13.95
C TRP A 389 16.88 -8.34 -12.86
N THR A 390 16.90 -7.01 -12.94
CA THR A 390 17.25 -6.13 -11.82
C THR A 390 15.96 -5.60 -11.21
N ILE A 391 15.71 -5.92 -9.94
CA ILE A 391 14.55 -5.49 -9.17
C ILE A 391 14.99 -4.45 -8.14
N GLN A 392 14.24 -3.35 -8.05
CA GLN A 392 14.40 -2.29 -7.07
C GLN A 392 13.18 -2.17 -6.17
N THR A 393 13.41 -1.70 -4.95
CA THR A 393 12.37 -1.55 -3.94
C THR A 393 12.31 -0.14 -3.38
N ASP A 394 11.20 0.17 -2.72
CA ASP A 394 10.98 1.40 -1.95
C ASP A 394 11.95 1.59 -0.76
N LYS A 395 12.77 0.58 -0.46
CA LYS A 395 13.83 0.61 0.56
C LYS A 395 15.24 0.57 -0.03
N HIS A 396 15.36 0.88 -1.33
CA HIS A 396 16.62 0.86 -2.08
C HIS A 396 17.36 -0.49 -2.03
N ILE A 397 16.63 -1.59 -1.81
CA ILE A 397 17.18 -2.94 -1.90
C ILE A 397 17.25 -3.32 -3.38
N ARG A 398 18.42 -3.72 -3.85
CA ARG A 398 18.63 -4.20 -5.22
C ARG A 398 18.76 -5.72 -5.25
N ILE A 399 17.98 -6.36 -6.10
CA ILE A 399 17.97 -7.81 -6.29
C ILE A 399 18.22 -8.13 -7.76
N GLU A 400 19.13 -9.05 -8.03
CA GLU A 400 19.39 -9.60 -9.36
C GLU A 400 18.90 -11.04 -9.41
N ALA A 401 18.04 -11.36 -10.38
CA ALA A 401 17.45 -12.68 -10.52
C ALA A 401 17.46 -13.17 -11.97
N SER A 402 17.66 -14.47 -12.19
CA SER A 402 17.49 -15.07 -13.52
C SER A 402 16.02 -15.13 -13.92
N TRP A 403 15.14 -15.39 -12.95
CA TRP A 403 13.69 -15.50 -13.12
C TRP A 403 12.96 -14.50 -12.21
N PHE A 404 11.91 -13.89 -12.74
CA PHE A 404 11.10 -12.90 -12.04
C PHE A 404 9.65 -13.35 -12.02
N VAL A 405 9.06 -13.47 -10.83
CA VAL A 405 7.69 -13.97 -10.66
C VAL A 405 6.85 -13.00 -9.84
N PRO A 406 6.25 -11.98 -10.46
CA PRO A 406 5.21 -11.18 -9.83
C PRO A 406 3.97 -12.03 -9.49
N ALA A 407 3.85 -12.37 -8.20
CA ALA A 407 2.77 -13.13 -7.60
C ALA A 407 1.84 -12.23 -6.77
N VAL A 408 1.53 -11.05 -7.33
CA VAL A 408 0.87 -9.92 -6.65
C VAL A 408 -0.65 -10.10 -6.44
N GLY A 409 -1.21 -11.18 -7.00
CA GLY A 409 -2.65 -11.48 -6.95
C GLY A 409 -3.52 -10.53 -7.77
N PHE A 410 -4.82 -10.80 -7.83
CA PHE A 410 -5.75 -10.01 -8.64
C PHE A 410 -6.26 -8.74 -7.97
N ALA A 411 -6.02 -8.53 -6.67
CA ALA A 411 -6.67 -7.48 -5.86
C ALA A 411 -5.66 -6.52 -5.22
N ALA A 412 -4.63 -6.11 -5.96
CA ALA A 412 -3.55 -5.27 -5.42
C ALA A 412 -3.84 -3.75 -5.55
N LYS A 413 -4.29 -3.28 -6.73
CA LYS A 413 -4.52 -1.85 -6.98
C LYS A 413 -5.95 -1.47 -6.63
N ARG A 414 -6.12 -0.73 -5.53
CA ARG A 414 -7.42 -0.28 -5.00
C ARG A 414 -8.12 0.67 -5.97
N SER A 415 -9.45 0.61 -6.00
CA SER A 415 -10.28 1.54 -6.76
C SER A 415 -10.95 2.51 -5.80
N PHE A 416 -10.79 3.80 -6.03
CA PHE A 416 -11.49 4.85 -5.29
C PHE A 416 -12.56 5.47 -6.19
N PRO A 417 -13.69 5.91 -5.63
CA PRO A 417 -14.65 6.70 -6.40
C PRO A 417 -14.06 8.10 -6.66
N ASP A 418 -14.30 8.64 -7.85
CA ASP A 418 -13.92 10.01 -8.20
C ASP A 418 -14.99 11.00 -7.68
N TRP A 419 -15.12 11.08 -6.35
CA TRP A 419 -16.09 11.95 -5.69
C TRP A 419 -15.42 13.25 -5.26
N PRO A 420 -15.88 14.43 -5.74
CA PRO A 420 -15.32 15.70 -5.32
C PRO A 420 -15.34 15.88 -3.80
N GLY A 421 -14.23 16.31 -3.22
CA GLY A 421 -14.08 16.56 -1.79
C GLY A 421 -13.86 15.31 -0.93
N LEU A 422 -13.54 14.15 -1.52
CA LEU A 422 -13.27 12.92 -0.75
C LEU A 422 -12.15 13.12 0.29
N ASP A 423 -11.11 13.90 -0.04
CA ASP A 423 -10.00 14.25 0.85
C ASP A 423 -10.39 15.26 1.94
N ASP A 424 -11.53 15.95 1.79
CA ASP A 424 -12.01 16.94 2.77
C ASP A 424 -12.79 16.31 3.94
N PHE A 425 -13.14 15.02 3.84
CA PHE A 425 -13.89 14.30 4.87
C PHE A 425 -13.12 14.21 6.19
N GLN A 426 -13.69 14.73 7.27
CA GLN A 426 -13.06 14.82 8.59
C GLN A 426 -13.37 13.61 9.49
N GLY A 427 -14.32 12.77 9.09
CA GLY A 427 -14.63 11.52 9.78
C GLY A 427 -13.63 10.41 9.48
N VAL A 428 -13.92 9.21 9.99
CA VAL A 428 -13.08 8.03 9.73
C VAL A 428 -13.30 7.54 8.31
N ILE A 429 -12.25 7.46 7.49
CA ILE A 429 -12.35 6.94 6.11
C ILE A 429 -11.34 5.82 5.88
N HIS A 430 -11.84 4.67 5.41
CA HIS A 430 -10.97 3.55 5.04
C HIS A 430 -11.50 2.83 3.80
N HIS A 431 -10.59 2.50 2.89
CA HIS A 431 -10.85 1.44 1.92
C HIS A 431 -10.77 0.08 2.62
N SER A 432 -11.68 -0.84 2.29
CA SER A 432 -11.80 -2.13 2.97
C SER A 432 -10.48 -2.93 2.99
N SER A 433 -9.71 -2.88 1.91
CA SER A 433 -8.41 -3.57 1.79
C SER A 433 -7.22 -2.87 2.45
N PHE A 434 -7.48 -1.81 3.21
CA PHE A 434 -6.47 -1.11 4.00
C PHE A 434 -7.12 -0.72 5.34
N TRP A 435 -7.71 -1.73 5.96
CA TRP A 435 -8.35 -1.58 7.25
C TRP A 435 -7.27 -1.57 8.36
N PRO A 436 -7.40 -0.72 9.39
CA PRO A 436 -6.48 -0.75 10.53
C PRO A 436 -6.49 -2.11 11.23
N ARG A 437 -5.30 -2.64 11.58
CA ARG A 437 -5.16 -3.94 12.25
C ARG A 437 -5.84 -3.97 13.62
N ASP A 438 -5.78 -2.87 14.36
CA ASP A 438 -6.42 -2.74 15.67
C ASP A 438 -7.94 -2.54 15.58
N GLY A 439 -8.49 -2.52 14.36
CA GLY A 439 -9.89 -2.26 14.08
C GLY A 439 -10.24 -0.78 14.13
N VAL A 440 -11.54 -0.51 13.92
CA VAL A 440 -12.12 0.83 13.98
C VAL A 440 -13.40 0.71 14.81
N ASP A 441 -13.56 1.58 15.81
CA ASP A 441 -14.79 1.60 16.60
C ASP A 441 -15.92 2.28 15.82
N LEU A 442 -16.84 1.45 15.32
CA LEU A 442 -18.00 1.88 14.54
C LEU A 442 -19.29 1.85 15.36
N ARG A 443 -19.23 1.53 16.66
CA ARG A 443 -20.40 1.44 17.52
C ARG A 443 -21.02 2.82 17.68
N GLU A 444 -22.35 2.90 17.57
CA GLU A 444 -23.13 4.13 17.69
C GLU A 444 -22.71 5.26 16.71
N LYS A 445 -21.95 4.93 15.65
CA LYS A 445 -21.57 5.85 14.58
C LYS A 445 -22.59 5.84 13.44
N ARG A 446 -22.67 6.95 12.70
CA ARG A 446 -23.36 7.01 11.41
C ARG A 446 -22.40 6.56 10.33
N VAL A 447 -22.64 5.39 9.76
CA VAL A 447 -21.69 4.74 8.85
C VAL A 447 -22.23 4.77 7.42
N ALA A 448 -21.38 5.15 6.47
CA ALA A 448 -21.62 4.94 5.05
C ALA A 448 -20.79 3.75 4.55
N VAL A 449 -21.41 2.86 3.78
CA VAL A 449 -20.71 1.82 3.03
C VAL A 449 -20.90 2.08 1.54
N VAL A 450 -19.82 2.19 0.79
CA VAL A 450 -19.83 2.45 -0.65
C VAL A 450 -19.49 1.17 -1.40
N GLY A 451 -20.46 0.63 -2.13
CA GLY A 451 -20.29 -0.58 -2.92
C GLY A 451 -20.83 -1.84 -2.25
N THR A 452 -21.35 -2.71 -3.09
CA THR A 452 -22.11 -3.93 -2.74
C THR A 452 -21.46 -5.18 -3.32
N GLY A 453 -20.13 -5.17 -3.48
CA GLY A 453 -19.37 -6.40 -3.76
C GLY A 453 -19.40 -7.36 -2.58
N SER A 454 -18.65 -8.48 -2.68
CA SER A 454 -18.51 -9.43 -1.56
C SER A 454 -18.07 -8.74 -0.26
N THR A 455 -17.11 -7.83 -0.36
CA THR A 455 -16.64 -7.03 0.77
C THR A 455 -17.73 -6.15 1.38
N GLY A 456 -18.53 -5.45 0.57
CA GLY A 456 -19.63 -4.62 1.08
C GLY A 456 -20.67 -5.45 1.81
N VAL A 457 -21.02 -6.62 1.27
CA VAL A 457 -21.95 -7.56 1.92
C VAL A 457 -21.42 -8.04 3.27
N GLN A 458 -20.14 -8.42 3.34
CA GLN A 458 -19.50 -8.85 4.60
C GLN A 458 -19.49 -7.72 5.65
N ILE A 459 -19.07 -6.52 5.25
CA ILE A 459 -18.98 -5.36 6.16
C ILE A 459 -20.36 -4.98 6.69
N VAL A 460 -21.37 -4.88 5.82
CA VAL A 460 -22.73 -4.48 6.23
C VAL A 460 -23.29 -5.43 7.29
N GLN A 461 -23.04 -6.74 7.17
CA GLN A 461 -23.54 -7.74 8.12
C GLN A 461 -22.97 -7.58 9.52
N GLU A 462 -21.71 -7.17 9.64
CA GLU A 462 -21.03 -7.02 10.92
C GLU A 462 -21.19 -5.60 11.49
N VAL A 463 -21.26 -4.58 10.64
CA VAL A 463 -21.34 -3.17 11.06
C VAL A 463 -22.78 -2.73 11.31
N GLY A 464 -23.74 -3.18 10.50
CA GLY A 464 -25.14 -2.76 10.60
C GLY A 464 -25.76 -2.94 12.00
N PRO A 465 -25.62 -4.09 12.67
CA PRO A 465 -26.19 -4.31 14.00
C PRO A 465 -25.63 -3.44 15.14
N GLN A 466 -24.48 -2.79 14.94
CA GLN A 466 -23.79 -1.99 15.97
C GLN A 466 -23.69 -0.49 15.65
N ALA A 467 -23.94 -0.11 14.39
CA ALA A 467 -23.95 1.29 13.97
C ALA A 467 -25.24 1.99 14.45
N LYS A 468 -25.16 3.29 14.76
CA LYS A 468 -26.34 4.11 15.06
C LYS A 468 -27.28 4.17 13.87
N SER A 469 -26.71 4.33 12.67
CA SER A 469 -27.40 4.26 11.39
C SER A 469 -26.43 3.90 10.28
N LEU A 470 -26.90 3.19 9.26
CA LEU A 470 -26.07 2.81 8.12
C LEU A 470 -26.70 3.25 6.79
N VAL A 471 -25.90 3.86 5.92
CA VAL A 471 -26.28 4.23 4.55
C VAL A 471 -25.45 3.42 3.56
N LEU A 472 -26.11 2.59 2.75
CA LEU A 472 -25.46 1.79 1.71
C LEU A 472 -25.59 2.48 0.35
N PHE A 473 -24.48 2.96 -0.20
CA PHE A 473 -24.42 3.50 -1.55
C PHE A 473 -24.23 2.36 -2.55
N GLN A 474 -25.33 1.99 -3.22
CA GLN A 474 -25.43 0.83 -4.10
C GLN A 474 -25.55 1.26 -5.56
N ARG A 475 -24.64 0.77 -6.41
CA ARG A 475 -24.76 0.88 -7.88
C ARG A 475 -25.44 -0.32 -8.51
N THR A 476 -25.22 -1.52 -7.98
CA THR A 476 -25.82 -2.74 -8.50
C THR A 476 -26.01 -3.71 -7.32
N PRO A 477 -27.19 -4.27 -7.08
CA PRO A 477 -27.36 -5.21 -5.96
C PRO A 477 -26.50 -6.46 -6.15
N ASN A 478 -25.99 -7.00 -5.04
CA ASN A 478 -25.30 -8.29 -5.07
C ASN A 478 -26.32 -9.41 -5.17
N LEU A 479 -26.06 -10.39 -6.04
CA LEU A 479 -26.88 -11.60 -6.13
C LEU A 479 -26.40 -12.65 -5.10
N ALA A 480 -26.38 -12.27 -3.82
CA ALA A 480 -25.69 -13.02 -2.77
C ALA A 480 -26.40 -14.35 -2.44
N LEU A 481 -25.62 -15.35 -2.02
CA LEU A 481 -26.05 -16.71 -1.68
C LEU A 481 -25.87 -17.02 -0.19
N PRO A 482 -26.61 -17.99 0.39
CA PRO A 482 -26.47 -18.35 1.80
C PRO A 482 -25.06 -18.84 2.13
N LEU A 483 -24.47 -18.30 3.20
CA LEU A 483 -23.15 -18.69 3.69
C LEU A 483 -23.12 -20.13 4.21
N ASN A 484 -24.16 -20.53 4.96
CA ASN A 484 -24.27 -21.83 5.63
C ASN A 484 -23.03 -22.18 6.48
N GLN A 485 -22.70 -21.28 7.41
CA GLN A 485 -21.57 -21.42 8.32
C GLN A 485 -21.83 -22.47 9.41
N ALA A 486 -20.77 -23.19 9.80
CA ALA A 486 -20.78 -24.12 10.92
C ALA A 486 -19.46 -24.06 11.69
N GLU A 487 -19.50 -24.30 12.99
CA GLU A 487 -18.30 -24.59 13.78
C GLU A 487 -17.78 -25.99 13.43
N LEU A 488 -16.47 -26.19 13.54
CA LEU A 488 -15.81 -27.48 13.31
C LEU A 488 -15.06 -27.91 14.56
N THR A 489 -15.23 -29.16 14.97
CA THR A 489 -14.42 -29.72 16.06
C THR A 489 -13.09 -30.25 15.52
N LYS A 490 -12.10 -30.36 16.41
CA LYS A 490 -10.81 -30.95 16.08
C LYS A 490 -10.96 -32.45 15.77
N GLU A 491 -11.79 -33.14 16.53
CA GLU A 491 -12.02 -34.58 16.44
C GLU A 491 -12.64 -34.97 15.08
N GLU A 492 -13.65 -34.22 14.63
CA GLU A 492 -14.27 -34.42 13.30
C GLU A 492 -13.25 -34.22 12.18
N GLN A 493 -12.46 -33.16 12.24
CA GLN A 493 -11.44 -32.88 11.23
C GLN A 493 -10.31 -33.91 11.24
N ASP A 494 -9.85 -34.34 12.41
CA ASP A 494 -8.82 -35.37 12.51
C ASP A 494 -9.30 -36.71 11.96
N PHE A 495 -10.58 -37.04 12.12
CA PHE A 495 -11.20 -38.20 11.47
C PHE A 495 -11.27 -38.01 9.94
N GLU A 496 -11.71 -36.84 9.48
CA GLU A 496 -11.85 -36.53 8.06
C GLU A 496 -10.52 -36.41 7.30
N LYS A 497 -9.41 -36.10 7.98
CA LYS A 497 -8.07 -35.93 7.36
C LYS A 497 -7.62 -37.13 6.51
N ASN A 498 -8.12 -38.33 6.79
CA ASN A 498 -7.84 -39.51 5.96
C ASN A 498 -8.42 -39.40 4.53
N SER A 499 -9.49 -38.62 4.36
CA SER A 499 -10.14 -38.35 3.06
C SER A 499 -9.60 -37.11 2.35
N TYR A 500 -8.75 -36.29 3.01
CA TYR A 500 -8.27 -35.03 2.43
C TYR A 500 -7.52 -35.22 1.10
N PRO A 501 -6.65 -36.23 0.91
CA PRO A 501 -6.03 -36.47 -0.39
C PRO A 501 -7.05 -36.63 -1.52
N GLU A 502 -8.14 -37.37 -1.29
CA GLU A 502 -9.20 -37.55 -2.28
C GLU A 502 -9.93 -36.23 -2.58
N LYS A 503 -10.17 -35.39 -1.56
CA LYS A 503 -10.76 -34.05 -1.75
C LYS A 503 -9.84 -33.13 -2.57
N TYR A 504 -8.52 -33.21 -2.35
CA TYR A 504 -7.53 -32.45 -3.12
C TYR A 504 -7.38 -32.94 -4.57
N GLU A 505 -7.56 -34.22 -4.84
CA GLU A 505 -7.65 -34.72 -6.22
C GLU A 505 -8.98 -34.31 -6.88
N ALA A 506 -10.10 -34.41 -6.15
CA ALA A 506 -11.42 -34.06 -6.66
C ALA A 506 -11.50 -32.59 -7.12
N ARG A 507 -10.87 -31.66 -6.38
CA ARG A 507 -10.83 -30.24 -6.80
C ARG A 507 -10.08 -30.01 -8.11
N LEU A 508 -9.21 -30.91 -8.55
CA LEU A 508 -8.53 -30.80 -9.84
C LEU A 508 -9.38 -31.29 -11.02
N LEU A 509 -10.50 -31.94 -10.74
CA LEU A 509 -11.43 -32.50 -11.73
C LEU A 509 -12.68 -31.63 -11.93
N SER A 510 -12.92 -30.64 -11.06
CA SER A 510 -14.08 -29.76 -11.15
C SER A 510 -13.78 -28.43 -11.84
N LYS A 511 -14.77 -27.86 -12.52
CA LYS A 511 -14.61 -26.61 -13.29
C LYS A 511 -14.08 -25.46 -12.43
N GLY A 512 -14.60 -25.32 -11.22
CA GLY A 512 -14.29 -24.21 -10.32
C GLY A 512 -13.19 -24.48 -9.29
N GLY A 513 -12.60 -25.69 -9.24
CA GLY A 513 -11.63 -26.01 -8.19
C GLY A 513 -12.27 -26.33 -6.83
N TYR A 514 -13.47 -26.90 -6.82
CA TYR A 514 -14.23 -27.34 -5.64
C TYR A 514 -14.36 -28.87 -5.60
N ASP A 515 -14.91 -29.42 -4.52
CA ASP A 515 -15.28 -30.84 -4.42
C ASP A 515 -16.63 -31.17 -5.09
N PHE A 516 -17.19 -30.22 -5.85
CA PHE A 516 -18.40 -30.39 -6.65
C PHE A 516 -18.29 -29.69 -8.01
N SER A 517 -19.10 -30.15 -8.96
CA SER A 517 -19.19 -29.63 -10.33
C SER A 517 -20.64 -29.27 -10.69
N PRO A 518 -20.85 -28.47 -11.75
CA PRO A 518 -22.17 -28.34 -12.34
C PRO A 518 -22.73 -29.71 -12.72
N SER A 519 -24.05 -29.85 -12.64
CA SER A 519 -24.75 -31.03 -13.12
C SER A 519 -24.63 -31.16 -14.64
N ASP A 520 -24.51 -32.38 -15.14
CA ASP A 520 -24.57 -32.68 -16.57
C ASP A 520 -25.97 -32.44 -17.17
N LEU A 521 -26.98 -32.16 -16.33
CA LEU A 521 -28.33 -31.85 -16.76
C LEU A 521 -28.43 -30.41 -17.25
N GLY A 522 -29.15 -30.24 -18.36
CA GLY A 522 -29.70 -28.95 -18.77
C GLY A 522 -30.93 -28.59 -17.94
N THR A 523 -31.16 -27.29 -17.74
CA THR A 523 -32.21 -26.76 -16.86
C THR A 523 -33.60 -27.30 -17.22
N PHE A 524 -33.91 -27.41 -18.52
CA PHE A 524 -35.25 -27.79 -19.01
C PHE A 524 -35.47 -29.30 -19.18
N VAL A 525 -34.53 -30.14 -18.71
CA VAL A 525 -34.80 -31.57 -18.51
C VAL A 525 -35.84 -31.75 -17.39
N HIS A 526 -35.78 -30.90 -16.36
CA HIS A 526 -36.74 -30.88 -15.27
C HIS A 526 -37.92 -29.97 -15.58
N ASN A 527 -39.12 -30.39 -15.16
CA ASN A 527 -40.29 -29.53 -15.13
C ASN A 527 -40.16 -28.44 -14.04
N ALA A 528 -41.12 -27.51 -13.96
CA ALA A 528 -41.01 -26.36 -13.05
C ALA A 528 -40.95 -26.74 -11.55
N GLU A 529 -41.61 -27.81 -11.13
CA GLU A 529 -41.59 -28.29 -9.75
C GLU A 529 -40.25 -28.95 -9.42
N GLU A 530 -39.78 -29.83 -10.29
CA GLU A 530 -38.48 -30.49 -10.17
C GLU A 530 -37.32 -29.49 -10.20
N ARG A 531 -37.38 -28.47 -11.06
CA ARG A 531 -36.40 -27.37 -11.07
C ARG A 531 -36.36 -26.63 -9.75
N ARG A 532 -37.53 -26.30 -9.19
CA ARG A 532 -37.63 -25.61 -7.90
C ARG A 532 -37.04 -26.47 -6.78
N ALA A 533 -37.34 -27.77 -6.76
CA ALA A 533 -36.78 -28.70 -5.78
C ALA A 533 -35.26 -28.83 -5.92
N PHE A 534 -34.75 -28.92 -7.15
CA PHE A 534 -33.31 -28.96 -7.42
C PHE A 534 -32.60 -27.68 -6.97
N PHE A 535 -33.13 -26.52 -7.32
CA PHE A 535 -32.62 -25.23 -6.86
C PHE A 535 -32.68 -25.09 -5.33
N GLN A 536 -33.73 -25.63 -4.70
CA GLN A 536 -33.86 -25.67 -3.24
C GLN A 536 -32.73 -26.50 -2.59
N ASP A 537 -32.43 -27.70 -3.11
CA ASP A 537 -31.29 -28.51 -2.65
C ASP A 537 -29.96 -27.72 -2.70
N LYS A 538 -29.69 -27.03 -3.82
CA LYS A 538 -28.46 -26.24 -3.96
C LYS A 538 -28.43 -25.02 -3.03
N TRP A 539 -29.58 -24.39 -2.81
CA TRP A 539 -29.71 -23.27 -1.87
C TRP A 539 -29.44 -23.71 -0.44
N ASP A 540 -29.98 -24.86 -0.02
CA ASP A 540 -29.87 -25.36 1.36
C ASP A 540 -28.45 -25.86 1.68
N LYS A 541 -27.71 -26.36 0.69
CA LYS A 541 -26.28 -26.65 0.82
C LYS A 541 -25.44 -25.40 1.08
N GLY A 542 -25.88 -24.24 0.59
CA GLY A 542 -25.18 -22.96 0.75
C GLY A 542 -23.86 -22.87 -0.02
N GLY A 543 -23.09 -21.81 0.25
CA GLY A 543 -21.86 -21.51 -0.48
C GLY A 543 -22.11 -21.34 -1.98
N PHE A 544 -21.25 -21.93 -2.81
CA PHE A 544 -21.36 -21.84 -4.26
C PHE A 544 -22.11 -22.98 -4.94
N HIS A 545 -22.76 -23.88 -4.20
CA HIS A 545 -23.54 -24.98 -4.79
C HIS A 545 -24.62 -24.49 -5.76
N PHE A 546 -25.27 -23.36 -5.48
CA PHE A 546 -26.26 -22.76 -6.39
C PHE A 546 -25.64 -22.10 -7.62
N TRP A 547 -24.40 -21.60 -7.52
CA TRP A 547 -23.72 -20.92 -8.62
C TRP A 547 -22.97 -21.89 -9.54
N THR A 548 -22.09 -22.72 -8.98
CA THR A 548 -21.19 -23.61 -9.72
C THR A 548 -21.55 -25.09 -9.58
N GLY A 549 -22.60 -25.45 -8.82
CA GLY A 549 -23.06 -26.84 -8.64
C GLY A 549 -24.50 -27.09 -9.11
N ALA A 550 -25.15 -26.11 -9.74
CA ALA A 550 -26.49 -26.22 -10.30
C ALA A 550 -26.44 -26.79 -11.75
N TYR A 551 -27.40 -26.45 -12.60
CA TYR A 551 -27.45 -26.95 -13.99
C TYR A 551 -26.23 -26.50 -14.82
N GLY A 552 -25.78 -27.36 -15.73
CA GLY A 552 -24.60 -27.12 -16.57
C GLY A 552 -24.77 -25.96 -17.57
N ASP A 553 -26.00 -25.61 -17.92
CA ASP A 553 -26.35 -24.54 -18.86
C ASP A 553 -26.63 -23.18 -18.20
N LEU A 554 -26.48 -23.07 -16.87
CA LEU A 554 -26.81 -21.85 -16.11
C LEU A 554 -26.05 -20.61 -16.59
N LEU A 555 -24.80 -20.75 -17.04
CA LEU A 555 -23.94 -19.66 -17.50
C LEU A 555 -23.80 -19.58 -19.03
N THR A 556 -24.57 -20.35 -19.79
CA THR A 556 -24.51 -20.39 -21.26
C THR A 556 -25.88 -20.21 -21.92
N ASN A 557 -26.98 -20.50 -21.22
CA ASN A 557 -28.35 -20.31 -21.72
C ASN A 557 -29.09 -19.23 -20.91
N LEU A 558 -29.60 -18.21 -21.61
CA LEU A 558 -30.23 -17.06 -20.96
C LEU A 558 -31.57 -17.42 -20.29
N ASP A 559 -32.35 -18.34 -20.85
CA ASP A 559 -33.62 -18.76 -20.26
C ASP A 559 -33.40 -19.65 -19.03
N ALA A 560 -32.41 -20.55 -19.07
CA ALA A 560 -31.95 -21.28 -17.90
C ALA A 560 -31.49 -20.34 -16.78
N ASN A 561 -30.72 -19.31 -17.14
CA ASN A 561 -30.26 -18.29 -16.19
C ASN A 561 -31.42 -17.50 -15.56
N ARG A 562 -32.46 -17.18 -16.33
CA ARG A 562 -33.68 -16.51 -15.85
C ARG A 562 -34.44 -17.34 -14.82
N GLU A 563 -34.49 -18.67 -14.98
CA GLU A 563 -35.09 -19.57 -13.98
C GLU A 563 -34.33 -19.51 -12.65
N ALA A 564 -32.99 -19.56 -12.70
CA ALA A 564 -32.14 -19.45 -11.51
C ALA A 564 -32.29 -18.06 -10.84
N TYR A 565 -32.28 -16.98 -11.62
CA TYR A 565 -32.50 -15.63 -11.11
C TYR A 565 -33.87 -15.47 -10.45
N SER A 566 -34.92 -16.00 -11.08
CA SER A 566 -36.29 -15.92 -10.56
C SER A 566 -36.43 -16.67 -9.23
N PHE A 567 -35.82 -17.84 -9.12
CA PHE A 567 -35.73 -18.57 -7.85
C PHE A 567 -35.02 -17.73 -6.77
N TRP A 568 -33.83 -17.22 -7.08
CA TRP A 568 -33.05 -16.37 -6.16
C TRP A 568 -33.84 -15.13 -5.72
N SER A 569 -34.42 -14.40 -6.67
CA SER A 569 -35.17 -13.17 -6.41
C SER A 569 -36.38 -13.45 -5.51
N ASN A 570 -37.13 -14.51 -5.78
CA ASN A 570 -38.26 -14.90 -4.93
C ASN A 570 -37.82 -15.25 -3.50
N LYS A 571 -36.68 -15.95 -3.33
CA LYS A 571 -36.11 -16.27 -2.01
C LYS A 571 -35.69 -15.03 -1.22
N ILE A 572 -35.05 -14.06 -1.88
CA ILE A 572 -34.61 -12.84 -1.21
C ILE A 572 -35.79 -11.90 -0.91
N ARG A 573 -36.72 -11.76 -1.86
CA ARG A 573 -37.89 -10.90 -1.68
C ARG A 573 -38.81 -11.36 -0.57
N SER A 574 -38.85 -12.66 -0.25
CA SER A 574 -39.70 -13.17 0.83
C SER A 574 -39.21 -12.81 2.24
N VAL A 575 -37.95 -12.39 2.40
CA VAL A 575 -37.36 -12.05 3.72
C VAL A 575 -37.22 -10.55 3.97
N ILE A 576 -37.55 -9.70 2.99
CA ILE A 576 -37.47 -8.24 3.10
C ILE A 576 -38.89 -7.68 3.22
N ARG A 577 -39.19 -6.93 4.28
CA ARG A 577 -40.53 -6.41 4.56
C ARG A 577 -40.81 -5.16 3.72
N ASP A 578 -39.85 -4.23 3.69
CA ASP A 578 -39.99 -2.95 2.98
C ASP A 578 -40.07 -3.17 1.46
N PRO A 579 -41.16 -2.73 0.78
CA PRO A 579 -41.32 -2.90 -0.67
C PRO A 579 -40.30 -2.12 -1.49
N THR A 580 -39.86 -0.95 -1.02
CA THR A 580 -38.84 -0.13 -1.69
C THR A 580 -37.47 -0.82 -1.61
N LYS A 581 -37.09 -1.31 -0.43
CA LYS A 581 -35.83 -2.06 -0.25
C LYS A 581 -35.84 -3.38 -1.03
N ARG A 582 -37.00 -4.04 -1.14
CA ARG A 582 -37.17 -5.23 -2.01
C ARG A 582 -36.79 -4.95 -3.45
N GLU A 583 -37.28 -3.85 -4.04
CA GLU A 583 -36.94 -3.49 -5.41
C GLU A 583 -35.47 -3.09 -5.58
N MET A 584 -34.86 -2.47 -4.56
CA MET A 584 -33.44 -2.09 -4.60
C MET A 584 -32.49 -3.28 -4.45
N LEU A 585 -32.80 -4.25 -3.57
CA LEU A 585 -31.92 -5.38 -3.25
C LEU A 585 -32.16 -6.61 -4.13
N ALA A 586 -33.41 -6.84 -4.55
CA ALA A 586 -33.81 -7.98 -5.37
C ALA A 586 -34.88 -7.57 -6.40
N PRO A 587 -34.50 -6.77 -7.42
CA PRO A 587 -35.44 -6.32 -8.44
C PRO A 587 -36.05 -7.50 -9.21
N LEU A 588 -37.28 -7.35 -9.70
CA LEU A 588 -37.90 -8.39 -10.53
C LEU A 588 -37.16 -8.60 -11.87
N LYS A 589 -36.56 -7.54 -12.41
CA LYS A 589 -35.69 -7.60 -13.58
C LYS A 589 -34.24 -7.73 -13.13
N ALA A 590 -33.57 -8.78 -13.60
CA ALA A 590 -32.16 -9.01 -13.30
C ALA A 590 -31.28 -7.82 -13.76
N PRO A 591 -30.40 -7.27 -12.89
CA PRO A 591 -29.48 -6.21 -13.27
C PRO A 591 -28.37 -6.71 -14.22
N HIS A 592 -28.12 -8.01 -14.20
CA HIS A 592 -27.26 -8.77 -15.10
C HIS A 592 -27.62 -10.27 -14.96
N PRO A 593 -27.23 -11.15 -15.89
CA PRO A 593 -27.48 -12.58 -15.72
C PRO A 593 -26.86 -13.11 -14.41
N PHE A 594 -27.56 -14.01 -13.74
CA PHE A 594 -27.11 -14.59 -12.48
C PHE A 594 -25.75 -15.29 -12.64
N GLY A 595 -24.85 -15.12 -11.68
CA GLY A 595 -23.53 -15.77 -11.70
C GLY A 595 -22.49 -15.18 -12.68
N THR A 596 -22.82 -14.14 -13.44
CA THR A 596 -21.86 -13.42 -14.32
C THR A 596 -20.99 -12.40 -13.57
N LYS A 597 -21.30 -12.19 -12.29
CA LYS A 597 -20.43 -11.60 -11.27
C LYS A 597 -20.33 -12.63 -10.14
N ARG A 598 -19.19 -12.69 -9.43
CA ARG A 598 -19.03 -13.57 -8.26
C ARG A 598 -20.11 -13.23 -7.22
N PRO A 599 -21.02 -14.16 -6.88
CA PRO A 599 -21.97 -13.96 -5.78
C PRO A 599 -21.22 -13.75 -4.46
N ALA A 600 -21.66 -12.82 -3.63
CA ALA A 600 -21.24 -12.78 -2.23
C ALA A 600 -21.91 -13.91 -1.45
N LEU A 601 -21.39 -14.22 -0.26
CA LEU A 601 -22.06 -15.10 0.69
C LEU A 601 -22.62 -14.29 1.87
N PHE A 602 -23.86 -14.58 2.26
CA PHE A 602 -24.56 -13.87 3.32
C PHE A 602 -25.08 -14.81 4.42
N ARG A 603 -25.03 -14.32 5.67
CA ARG A 603 -25.72 -14.88 6.84
C ARG A 603 -27.02 -14.14 7.11
N ASN A 604 -26.95 -12.81 7.20
CA ASN A 604 -28.06 -11.95 7.61
C ASN A 604 -28.09 -10.59 6.87
N PHE A 605 -27.39 -10.45 5.74
CA PHE A 605 -27.26 -9.20 4.99
C PHE A 605 -28.61 -8.53 4.70
N TYR A 606 -29.57 -9.27 4.16
CA TYR A 606 -30.86 -8.71 3.77
C TYR A 606 -31.70 -8.30 5.00
N GLN A 607 -31.62 -9.04 6.10
CA GLN A 607 -32.28 -8.69 7.36
C GLN A 607 -31.69 -7.41 7.96
N VAL A 608 -30.37 -7.24 7.89
CA VAL A 608 -29.70 -6.01 8.33
C VAL A 608 -30.12 -4.83 7.46
N CYS A 609 -30.19 -5.02 6.13
CA CYS A 609 -30.64 -3.95 5.23
C CYS A 609 -32.10 -3.54 5.48
N ASP A 610 -32.96 -4.44 5.96
CA ASP A 610 -34.38 -4.21 6.24
C ASP A 610 -34.66 -3.60 7.63
N GLN A 611 -33.61 -3.21 8.38
CA GLN A 611 -33.75 -2.48 9.65
C GLN A 611 -34.16 -1.01 9.42
N ASP A 612 -34.81 -0.41 10.42
CA ASP A 612 -35.36 0.95 10.32
C ASP A 612 -34.25 2.03 10.29
N ASN A 613 -33.10 1.76 10.92
CA ASN A 613 -31.92 2.64 10.92
C ASN A 613 -31.00 2.42 9.70
N PHE A 614 -31.47 1.69 8.69
CA PHE A 614 -30.72 1.38 7.48
C PHE A 614 -31.34 2.03 6.24
N SER A 615 -30.52 2.76 5.48
CA SER A 615 -30.92 3.39 4.21
C SER A 615 -30.11 2.83 3.03
N ILE A 616 -30.72 2.75 1.86
CA ILE A 616 -30.06 2.37 0.61
C ILE A 616 -30.18 3.53 -0.37
N VAL A 617 -29.05 3.93 -0.96
CA VAL A 617 -28.99 4.95 -2.00
C VAL A 617 -28.65 4.27 -3.33
N ASP A 618 -29.58 4.34 -4.29
CA ASP A 618 -29.32 3.91 -5.68
C ASP A 618 -28.56 5.02 -6.41
N VAL A 619 -27.24 4.89 -6.47
CA VAL A 619 -26.37 5.94 -7.03
C VAL A 619 -26.52 6.10 -8.54
N ASN A 620 -27.24 5.22 -9.24
CA ASN A 620 -27.57 5.46 -10.65
C ASN A 620 -28.71 6.47 -10.80
N LYS A 621 -29.59 6.58 -9.79
CA LYS A 621 -30.72 7.52 -9.78
C LYS A 621 -30.34 8.83 -9.09
N THR A 622 -29.65 8.73 -7.96
CA THR A 622 -29.22 9.87 -7.15
C THR A 622 -27.71 9.78 -6.90
N PRO A 623 -26.88 10.08 -7.94
CA PRO A 623 -25.43 9.99 -7.82
C PRO A 623 -24.90 10.91 -6.72
N VAL A 624 -23.77 10.54 -6.12
CA VAL A 624 -23.04 11.40 -5.19
C VAL A 624 -22.44 12.56 -5.99
N THR A 625 -22.68 13.78 -5.53
CA THR A 625 -22.20 15.01 -6.19
C THR A 625 -20.98 15.61 -5.52
N LYS A 626 -20.89 15.50 -4.19
CA LYS A 626 -19.72 15.92 -3.41
C LYS A 626 -19.72 15.28 -2.02
N ILE A 627 -18.53 15.25 -1.44
CA ILE A 627 -18.30 14.93 -0.04
C ILE A 627 -18.12 16.25 0.72
N LEU A 628 -18.67 16.31 1.92
CA LEU A 628 -18.53 17.40 2.88
C LEU A 628 -17.66 16.93 4.05
N PRO A 629 -17.10 17.84 4.86
CA PRO A 629 -16.34 17.49 6.06
C PRO A 629 -17.03 16.48 6.99
N ASN A 630 -18.36 16.50 7.06
CA ASN A 630 -19.16 15.66 7.95
C ASN A 630 -20.23 14.83 7.23
N GLY A 631 -20.15 14.63 5.90
CA GLY A 631 -21.22 13.95 5.19
C GLY A 631 -21.05 13.76 3.69
N VAL A 632 -22.08 13.18 3.07
CA VAL A 632 -22.14 12.84 1.64
C VAL A 632 -23.38 13.49 1.02
N VAL A 633 -23.24 14.17 -0.11
CA VAL A 633 -24.36 14.86 -0.79
C VAL A 633 -24.71 14.15 -2.09
N THR A 634 -25.99 13.85 -2.29
CA THR A 634 -26.52 13.24 -3.51
C THR A 634 -27.19 14.28 -4.42
N ALA A 635 -27.39 13.93 -5.69
CA ALA A 635 -27.87 14.84 -6.74
C ALA A 635 -29.31 15.36 -6.53
N ASP A 636 -30.10 14.70 -5.68
CA ASP A 636 -31.42 15.16 -5.23
C ASP A 636 -31.36 16.24 -4.14
N GLY A 637 -30.14 16.64 -3.71
CA GLY A 637 -29.91 17.62 -2.65
C GLY A 637 -29.89 17.01 -1.25
N THR A 638 -30.11 15.70 -1.10
CA THR A 638 -30.04 15.02 0.20
C THR A 638 -28.61 15.02 0.72
N THR A 639 -28.44 15.36 2.00
CA THR A 639 -27.16 15.28 2.70
C THR A 639 -27.25 14.22 3.78
N TYR A 640 -26.39 13.22 3.69
CA TYR A 640 -26.22 12.20 4.71
C TYR A 640 -25.09 12.61 5.63
N GLU A 641 -25.38 12.86 6.91
CA GLU A 641 -24.34 13.10 7.91
C GLU A 641 -23.67 11.78 8.30
N ILE A 642 -22.35 11.69 8.15
CA ILE A 642 -21.58 10.45 8.27
C ILE A 642 -20.37 10.69 9.17
N ASP A 643 -20.16 9.78 10.13
CA ASP A 643 -18.99 9.78 11.01
C ASP A 643 -17.89 8.84 10.49
N ALA A 644 -18.28 7.78 9.75
CA ALA A 644 -17.35 6.83 9.15
C ALA A 644 -17.76 6.45 7.72
N LEU A 645 -16.85 6.62 6.77
CA LEU A 645 -17.01 6.30 5.36
C LEU A 645 -16.15 5.07 4.99
N ILE A 646 -16.82 3.97 4.65
CA ILE A 646 -16.17 2.71 4.27
C ILE A 646 -16.25 2.54 2.76
N LEU A 647 -15.09 2.53 2.10
CA LEU A 647 -15.00 2.32 0.66
C LEU A 647 -14.81 0.82 0.37
N ALA A 648 -15.89 0.16 -0.07
CA ALA A 648 -15.91 -1.22 -0.57
C ALA A 648 -16.01 -1.25 -2.10
N THR A 649 -15.29 -0.34 -2.76
CA THR A 649 -15.35 -0.03 -4.19
C THR A 649 -14.49 -0.96 -5.06
N GLY A 650 -13.75 -1.88 -4.44
CA GLY A 650 -13.01 -2.93 -5.14
C GLY A 650 -11.66 -2.47 -5.66
N PHE A 651 -11.26 -3.00 -6.82
CA PHE A 651 -9.89 -2.92 -7.31
C PHE A 651 -9.86 -2.76 -8.83
N ASP A 652 -8.77 -2.21 -9.36
CA ASP A 652 -8.35 -2.51 -10.73
C ASP A 652 -7.87 -3.96 -10.78
N ALA A 653 -8.85 -4.85 -10.95
CA ALA A 653 -8.66 -6.27 -10.74
C ALA A 653 -7.78 -6.91 -11.83
N ILE A 654 -7.05 -7.94 -11.44
CA ILE A 654 -6.26 -8.85 -12.27
C ILE A 654 -5.00 -8.20 -12.86
N THR A 655 -5.15 -7.11 -13.61
CA THR A 655 -4.01 -6.44 -14.28
C THR A 655 -3.42 -5.31 -13.45
N GLY A 656 -4.20 -4.65 -12.59
CA GLY A 656 -3.80 -3.42 -11.92
C GLY A 656 -2.58 -3.57 -11.02
N GLY A 657 -2.43 -4.71 -10.35
CA GLY A 657 -1.25 -5.01 -9.53
C GLY A 657 0.04 -5.11 -10.34
N LEU A 658 -0.03 -5.82 -11.48
CA LEU A 658 1.10 -5.97 -12.40
C LEU A 658 1.46 -4.63 -13.05
N LYS A 659 0.46 -3.87 -13.52
CA LYS A 659 0.65 -2.55 -14.15
C LYS A 659 1.09 -1.46 -13.17
N ALA A 660 0.97 -1.68 -11.85
CA ALA A 660 1.41 -0.74 -10.83
C ALA A 660 2.92 -0.86 -10.52
N ILE A 661 3.57 -1.92 -10.98
CA ILE A 661 5.03 -2.06 -10.92
C ILE A 661 5.58 -1.53 -12.24
N ASN A 662 6.66 -0.74 -12.18
CA ASN A 662 7.37 -0.30 -13.37
C ASN A 662 8.23 -1.47 -13.90
N ILE A 663 7.61 -2.39 -14.64
CA ILE A 663 8.27 -3.56 -15.23
C ILE A 663 8.67 -3.23 -16.66
N LEU A 664 9.98 -3.15 -16.94
CA LEU A 664 10.54 -2.85 -18.25
C LEU A 664 11.11 -4.10 -18.92
N ASN A 665 10.85 -4.24 -20.21
CA ASN A 665 11.62 -5.15 -21.06
C ASN A 665 12.98 -4.56 -21.45
N SER A 666 13.80 -5.33 -22.15
CA SER A 666 15.13 -4.89 -22.60
C SER A 666 15.11 -3.75 -23.63
N ALA A 667 13.97 -3.51 -24.29
CA ALA A 667 13.76 -2.36 -25.18
C ALA A 667 13.32 -1.09 -24.43
N GLY A 668 13.22 -1.13 -23.10
CA GLY A 668 12.79 0.00 -22.27
C GLY A 668 11.28 0.24 -22.25
N LYS A 669 10.48 -0.64 -22.85
CA LYS A 669 9.01 -0.54 -22.85
C LYS A 669 8.45 -1.19 -21.59
N THR A 670 7.50 -0.52 -20.95
CA THR A 670 6.85 -1.01 -19.75
C THR A 670 5.76 -2.04 -20.06
N LEU A 671 5.46 -2.92 -19.09
CA LEU A 671 4.31 -3.84 -19.19
C LEU A 671 2.99 -3.08 -19.37
N SER A 672 2.86 -1.92 -18.71
CA SER A 672 1.66 -1.08 -18.81
C SER A 672 1.44 -0.57 -20.24
N GLU A 673 2.51 -0.10 -20.90
CA GLU A 673 2.46 0.30 -22.31
C GLU A 673 2.19 -0.89 -23.22
N ASN A 674 2.77 -2.06 -22.92
CA ASN A 674 2.54 -3.27 -23.70
C ASN A 674 1.08 -3.74 -23.65
N TRP A 675 0.42 -3.53 -22.52
CA TRP A 675 -1.00 -3.84 -22.31
C TRP A 675 -1.93 -2.63 -22.40
N SER A 676 -1.53 -1.57 -23.13
CA SER A 676 -2.37 -0.38 -23.34
C SER A 676 -3.64 -0.69 -24.14
N ASN A 677 -3.54 -1.58 -25.14
CA ASN A 677 -4.63 -1.96 -26.04
C ASN A 677 -5.28 -3.31 -25.70
N GLY A 678 -5.05 -3.81 -24.48
CA GLY A 678 -5.57 -5.09 -24.01
C GLY A 678 -4.48 -5.98 -23.43
N THR A 679 -4.91 -7.08 -22.84
CA THR A 679 -4.07 -8.00 -22.07
C THR A 679 -3.72 -9.20 -22.92
N TRP A 680 -2.42 -9.46 -23.04
CA TRP A 680 -1.87 -10.53 -23.87
C TRP A 680 -1.02 -11.43 -23.00
N THR A 681 -1.36 -12.70 -22.96
CA THR A 681 -0.62 -13.71 -22.21
C THR A 681 -0.57 -15.01 -23.00
N ASN A 682 0.47 -15.80 -22.80
CA ASN A 682 0.48 -17.21 -23.17
C ASN A 682 0.20 -18.06 -21.92
N LEU A 683 -0.84 -18.90 -22.01
CA LEU A 683 -1.33 -19.78 -20.94
C LEU A 683 -1.67 -19.07 -19.61
N GLY A 684 -1.85 -17.75 -19.60
CA GLY A 684 -2.05 -16.99 -18.37
C GLY A 684 -0.83 -16.98 -17.44
N LEU A 685 0.37 -17.24 -17.97
CA LEU A 685 1.60 -17.41 -17.19
C LEU A 685 2.74 -16.46 -17.61
N MET A 686 2.88 -16.13 -18.89
CA MET A 686 3.88 -15.20 -19.40
C MET A 686 3.29 -14.28 -20.46
N THR A 687 4.00 -13.21 -20.81
CA THR A 687 3.71 -12.34 -21.97
C THR A 687 4.95 -12.25 -22.85
N ALA A 688 4.77 -12.10 -24.17
CA ALA A 688 5.88 -11.86 -25.08
C ALA A 688 6.63 -10.57 -24.71
N ASP A 689 7.91 -10.49 -25.09
CA ASP A 689 8.86 -9.41 -24.79
C ASP A 689 9.34 -9.30 -23.34
N PHE A 690 8.82 -10.12 -22.41
CA PHE A 690 9.25 -10.15 -21.01
C PHE A 690 9.83 -11.54 -20.67
N PRO A 691 11.05 -11.86 -21.15
CA PRO A 691 11.66 -13.17 -20.95
C PRO A 691 11.89 -13.45 -19.45
N ASN A 692 11.82 -14.74 -19.09
CA ASN A 692 11.95 -15.23 -17.72
C ASN A 692 10.98 -14.62 -16.69
N MET A 693 9.96 -13.88 -17.14
CA MET A 693 8.92 -13.35 -16.29
C MET A 693 7.69 -14.25 -16.32
N PHE A 694 7.35 -14.81 -15.16
CA PHE A 694 6.07 -15.49 -14.95
C PHE A 694 5.15 -14.63 -14.07
N PHE A 695 3.84 -14.76 -14.20
CA PHE A 695 2.90 -14.28 -13.19
C PHE A 695 1.96 -15.41 -12.78
N MET A 696 1.55 -15.39 -11.52
CA MET A 696 0.67 -16.40 -10.94
C MET A 696 -0.65 -15.76 -10.49
N TYR A 697 -1.73 -16.53 -10.60
CA TYR A 697 -3.09 -16.09 -10.27
C TYR A 697 -3.43 -14.74 -10.92
N GLY A 698 -2.95 -14.58 -12.16
CA GLY A 698 -2.95 -13.35 -12.95
C GLY A 698 -3.92 -13.39 -14.12
N PRO A 699 -3.73 -12.51 -15.13
CA PRO A 699 -4.63 -12.41 -16.27
C PRO A 699 -4.68 -13.68 -17.12
N GLN A 700 -5.88 -13.98 -17.62
CA GLN A 700 -6.21 -15.09 -18.52
C GLN A 700 -5.89 -16.48 -17.96
N GLY A 701 -5.51 -16.63 -16.69
CA GLY A 701 -5.61 -17.90 -15.96
C GLY A 701 -7.04 -18.14 -15.43
N PRO A 702 -7.35 -19.32 -14.87
CA PRO A 702 -8.64 -19.57 -14.22
C PRO A 702 -8.96 -18.54 -13.13
N THR A 703 -7.95 -18.15 -12.35
CA THR A 703 -7.92 -17.00 -11.44
C THR A 703 -9.24 -16.81 -10.68
N ALA A 704 -10.04 -15.79 -11.02
CA ALA A 704 -11.22 -15.42 -10.24
C ALA A 704 -12.47 -16.26 -10.54
N LEU A 705 -12.38 -17.15 -11.53
CA LEU A 705 -13.37 -18.19 -11.84
C LEU A 705 -13.04 -19.54 -11.19
N SER A 706 -12.01 -19.57 -10.34
CA SER A 706 -11.55 -20.78 -9.66
C SER A 706 -11.27 -20.54 -8.17
N ASN A 707 -11.18 -21.63 -7.42
CA ASN A 707 -10.61 -21.64 -6.10
C ASN A 707 -9.11 -21.28 -6.14
N GLY A 708 -8.72 -20.29 -5.33
CA GLY A 708 -7.38 -19.72 -5.35
C GLY A 708 -6.26 -20.74 -5.14
N PRO A 709 -6.23 -21.47 -4.01
CA PRO A 709 -5.21 -22.48 -3.74
C PRO A 709 -5.10 -23.56 -4.83
N THR A 710 -6.22 -24.01 -5.39
CA THR A 710 -6.21 -24.97 -6.51
C THR A 710 -5.47 -24.43 -7.73
N CYS A 711 -5.82 -23.22 -8.18
CA CYS A 711 -5.19 -22.60 -9.34
C CYS A 711 -3.70 -22.32 -9.10
N VAL A 712 -3.36 -21.87 -7.89
CA VAL A 712 -1.98 -21.56 -7.48
C VAL A 712 -1.07 -22.77 -7.57
N GLU A 713 -1.52 -23.92 -7.06
CA GLU A 713 -0.68 -25.12 -7.04
C GLU A 713 -0.38 -25.63 -8.46
N ILE A 714 -1.40 -25.65 -9.31
CA ILE A 714 -1.26 -26.05 -10.73
C ILE A 714 -0.25 -25.16 -11.45
N GLN A 715 -0.39 -23.83 -11.31
CA GLN A 715 0.52 -22.88 -11.93
C GLN A 715 1.93 -22.97 -11.34
N GLY A 716 2.04 -23.14 -10.01
CA GLY A 716 3.31 -23.26 -9.32
C GLY A 716 4.09 -24.50 -9.75
N ASP A 717 3.42 -25.65 -9.86
CA ASP A 717 4.01 -26.90 -10.35
C ASP A 717 4.54 -26.74 -11.78
N TRP A 718 3.74 -26.17 -12.68
CA TRP A 718 4.15 -25.95 -14.05
C TRP A 718 5.36 -25.01 -14.17
N ILE A 719 5.37 -23.89 -13.43
CA ILE A 719 6.49 -22.94 -13.42
C ILE A 719 7.76 -23.61 -12.91
N VAL A 720 7.69 -24.37 -11.82
CA VAL A 720 8.85 -25.08 -11.26
C VAL A 720 9.39 -26.10 -12.24
N GLN A 721 8.52 -26.83 -12.94
CA GLN A 721 8.91 -27.75 -14.00
C GLN A 721 9.59 -27.01 -15.17
N ALA A 722 9.02 -25.91 -15.65
CA ALA A 722 9.60 -25.10 -16.74
C ALA A 722 11.00 -24.58 -16.41
N VAL A 723 11.16 -24.00 -15.22
CA VAL A 723 12.44 -23.47 -14.75
C VAL A 723 13.48 -24.57 -14.51
N ALA A 724 13.06 -25.73 -13.99
CA ALA A 724 13.92 -26.91 -13.83
C ALA A 724 14.35 -27.50 -15.20
N SER A 725 13.44 -27.56 -16.16
CA SER A 725 13.72 -28.01 -17.53
C SER A 725 14.71 -27.09 -18.23
N ALA A 726 14.57 -25.77 -18.09
CA ALA A 726 15.54 -24.80 -18.59
C ALA A 726 16.94 -25.04 -18.02
N ARG A 727 17.05 -25.16 -16.69
CA ARG A 727 18.30 -25.46 -15.99
C ARG A 727 18.93 -26.77 -16.48
N LYS A 728 18.14 -27.84 -16.60
CA LYS A 728 18.60 -29.15 -17.09
C LYS A 728 19.11 -29.10 -18.52
N ALA A 729 18.47 -28.30 -19.38
CA ALA A 729 18.87 -28.09 -20.77
C ALA A 729 20.03 -27.10 -20.94
N GLY A 730 20.55 -26.51 -19.86
CA GLY A 730 21.59 -25.47 -19.92
C GLY A 730 21.09 -24.15 -20.53
N LYS A 731 19.77 -23.95 -20.55
CA LYS A 731 19.10 -22.79 -21.13
C LYS A 731 18.91 -21.71 -20.08
N GLN A 732 19.22 -20.47 -20.45
CA GLN A 732 19.20 -19.33 -19.51
C GLN A 732 17.99 -18.45 -19.69
N ARG A 733 17.26 -18.64 -20.79
CA ARG A 733 16.17 -17.76 -21.18
C ARG A 733 14.99 -18.59 -21.68
N MET A 734 13.80 -18.21 -21.25
CA MET A 734 12.52 -18.66 -21.76
C MET A 734 11.67 -17.43 -22.11
N ARG A 735 11.05 -17.44 -23.28
CA ARG A 735 10.11 -16.39 -23.69
C ARG A 735 8.83 -16.97 -24.23
N ALA A 736 7.71 -16.31 -23.98
CA ALA A 736 6.47 -16.55 -24.72
C ALA A 736 6.64 -16.07 -26.17
N THR A 737 6.13 -16.85 -27.12
CA THR A 737 6.06 -16.44 -28.52
C THR A 737 4.89 -15.48 -28.73
N VAL A 738 5.02 -14.57 -29.70
CA VAL A 738 3.91 -13.68 -30.11
C VAL A 738 2.72 -14.51 -30.59
N GLN A 739 2.95 -15.54 -31.42
CA GLN A 739 1.86 -16.41 -31.88
C GLN A 739 1.19 -17.17 -30.73
N GLY A 740 1.95 -17.62 -29.72
CA GLY A 740 1.42 -18.33 -28.56
C GLY A 740 0.45 -17.46 -27.76
N GLN A 741 0.84 -16.22 -27.44
CA GLN A 741 -0.05 -15.31 -26.71
C GLN A 741 -1.27 -14.86 -27.53
N GLU A 742 -1.13 -14.69 -28.85
CA GLU A 742 -2.26 -14.34 -29.74
C GLU A 742 -3.28 -15.46 -29.77
N ARG A 743 -2.85 -16.69 -30.06
CA ARG A 743 -3.70 -17.89 -30.08
C ARG A 743 -4.37 -18.13 -28.73
N TYR A 744 -3.64 -17.97 -27.63
CA TYR A 744 -4.21 -18.16 -26.29
C TYR A 744 -5.25 -17.09 -25.96
N ARG A 745 -4.97 -15.82 -26.27
CA ARG A 745 -5.94 -14.73 -26.07
C ARG A 745 -7.21 -14.93 -26.89
N GLU A 746 -7.08 -15.33 -28.16
CA GLU A 746 -8.23 -15.67 -29.02
C GLU A 746 -9.07 -16.78 -28.39
N LEU A 747 -8.45 -17.89 -27.99
CA LEU A 747 -9.13 -19.00 -27.30
C LEU A 747 -9.91 -18.51 -26.07
N VAL A 748 -9.29 -17.72 -25.20
CA VAL A 748 -9.93 -17.20 -23.97
C VAL A 748 -11.14 -16.33 -24.31
N ASN A 749 -11.03 -15.46 -25.32
CA ASN A 749 -12.11 -14.59 -25.74
C ASN A 749 -13.26 -15.35 -26.42
N GLU A 750 -12.96 -16.29 -27.32
CA GLU A 750 -13.96 -17.14 -27.99
C GLU A 750 -14.75 -17.96 -26.96
N MET A 751 -14.04 -18.65 -26.05
CA MET A 751 -14.72 -19.41 -25.00
C MET A 751 -15.56 -18.53 -24.08
N THR A 752 -15.13 -17.29 -23.82
CA THR A 752 -15.90 -16.36 -23.00
C THR A 752 -17.14 -15.85 -23.74
N ALA A 753 -17.06 -15.67 -25.06
CA ALA A 753 -18.18 -15.26 -25.90
C ALA A 753 -19.33 -16.27 -25.90
N GLU A 754 -19.03 -17.56 -25.75
CA GLU A 754 -20.01 -18.65 -25.61
C GLU A 754 -20.68 -18.72 -24.22
N THR A 755 -20.37 -17.78 -23.33
CA THR A 755 -20.98 -17.68 -21.99
C THR A 755 -21.81 -16.41 -21.85
N LEU A 756 -22.49 -16.28 -20.71
CA LEU A 756 -23.21 -15.05 -20.36
C LEU A 756 -22.30 -13.97 -19.72
N PHE A 757 -21.02 -14.24 -19.44
CA PHE A 757 -20.10 -13.26 -18.83
C PHE A 757 -20.01 -11.93 -19.61
N PRO A 758 -19.96 -11.90 -20.95
CA PRO A 758 -19.94 -10.65 -21.72
C PRO A 758 -21.18 -9.77 -21.54
N MET A 759 -22.26 -10.27 -20.95
CA MET A 759 -23.49 -9.49 -20.71
C MET A 759 -23.44 -8.64 -19.42
N ALA A 760 -22.39 -8.77 -18.60
CA ALA A 760 -22.27 -8.04 -17.34
C ALA A 760 -21.11 -7.03 -17.34
N ASN A 761 -21.30 -5.88 -16.71
CA ASN A 761 -20.21 -4.96 -16.37
C ASN A 761 -19.53 -5.45 -15.08
N SER A 762 -18.66 -6.46 -15.23
CA SER A 762 -17.94 -7.12 -14.15
C SER A 762 -16.43 -6.94 -14.29
N TYR A 763 -15.71 -7.18 -13.19
CA TYR A 763 -14.24 -7.17 -13.21
C TYR A 763 -13.65 -8.36 -13.99
N TYR A 764 -14.45 -9.40 -14.29
CA TYR A 764 -14.04 -10.48 -15.19
C TYR A 764 -13.81 -9.98 -16.62
N MET A 765 -14.58 -8.95 -17.01
CA MET A 765 -14.53 -8.32 -18.32
C MET A 765 -13.73 -7.00 -18.33
N GLY A 766 -13.02 -6.67 -17.24
CA GLY A 766 -12.33 -5.39 -17.08
C GLY A 766 -13.23 -4.16 -16.96
N ALA A 767 -14.56 -4.34 -16.91
CA ALA A 767 -15.53 -3.26 -17.07
C ALA A 767 -15.86 -2.48 -15.78
N ASN A 768 -15.09 -2.70 -14.71
CA ASN A 768 -15.29 -2.02 -13.42
C ASN A 768 -14.39 -0.79 -13.24
N ILE A 769 -13.45 -0.56 -14.16
CA ILE A 769 -12.52 0.57 -14.18
C ILE A 769 -12.73 1.34 -15.48
N ASP A 770 -12.92 2.65 -15.36
CA ASP A 770 -13.13 3.51 -16.52
C ASP A 770 -11.84 3.59 -17.37
N GLY A 771 -11.99 3.58 -18.69
CA GLY A 771 -10.87 3.59 -19.64
C GLY A 771 -10.13 2.26 -19.81
N LYS A 772 -10.46 1.22 -19.03
CA LYS A 772 -9.87 -0.12 -19.19
C LYS A 772 -10.53 -0.86 -20.38
N PRO A 773 -9.75 -1.52 -21.25
CA PRO A 773 -10.31 -2.35 -22.31
C PRO A 773 -11.27 -3.41 -21.77
N ARG A 774 -12.43 -3.54 -22.41
CA ARG A 774 -13.40 -4.60 -22.10
C ARG A 774 -13.01 -5.88 -22.81
N GLU A 775 -12.52 -6.87 -22.08
CA GLU A 775 -12.04 -8.15 -22.62
C GLU A 775 -12.07 -9.25 -21.55
N ALA A 776 -11.94 -10.52 -21.96
CA ALA A 776 -11.88 -11.63 -21.02
C ALA A 776 -10.55 -11.65 -20.26
N LEU A 777 -10.60 -11.47 -18.93
CA LEU A 777 -9.42 -11.48 -18.07
C LEU A 777 -9.20 -12.79 -17.31
N ASN A 778 -10.08 -13.79 -17.49
CA ASN A 778 -9.98 -15.11 -16.85
C ASN A 778 -10.28 -16.19 -17.89
N PHE A 779 -9.66 -17.36 -17.74
CA PHE A 779 -9.94 -18.53 -18.54
C PHE A 779 -11.26 -19.19 -18.09
N PRO A 780 -12.31 -19.25 -18.94
CA PRO A 780 -13.62 -19.78 -18.56
C PRO A 780 -13.73 -21.31 -18.69
N GLY A 781 -12.71 -21.97 -19.25
CA GLY A 781 -12.71 -23.42 -19.50
C GLY A 781 -12.62 -24.30 -18.24
N GLY A 782 -12.32 -23.69 -17.08
CA GLY A 782 -12.20 -24.39 -15.81
C GLY A 782 -10.87 -25.11 -15.61
N ILE A 783 -10.70 -25.67 -14.41
CA ILE A 783 -9.44 -26.31 -13.99
C ILE A 783 -9.01 -27.49 -14.88
N PRO A 784 -9.89 -28.45 -15.26
CA PRO A 784 -9.45 -29.62 -16.02
C PRO A 784 -8.87 -29.26 -17.39
N LEU A 785 -9.57 -28.42 -18.15
CA LEU A 785 -9.11 -27.99 -19.47
C LEU A 785 -7.86 -27.10 -19.36
N TYR A 786 -7.76 -26.26 -18.31
CA TYR A 786 -6.56 -25.46 -18.10
C TYR A 786 -5.32 -26.33 -17.86
N ARG A 787 -5.46 -27.38 -17.02
CA ARG A 787 -4.39 -28.37 -16.80
C ARG A 787 -4.01 -29.08 -18.10
N GLU A 788 -4.99 -29.51 -18.89
CA GLU A 788 -4.74 -30.14 -20.18
C GLU A 788 -3.93 -29.24 -21.13
N LEU A 789 -4.21 -27.93 -21.17
CA LEU A 789 -3.44 -26.97 -21.97
C LEU A 789 -1.99 -26.82 -21.47
N LEU A 790 -1.80 -26.78 -20.15
CA LEU A 790 -0.48 -26.72 -19.52
C LEU A 790 0.33 -28.00 -19.80
N ASP A 791 -0.28 -29.16 -19.63
CA ASP A 791 0.33 -30.47 -19.85
C ASP A 791 0.71 -30.65 -21.33
N LYS A 792 -0.20 -30.37 -22.25
CA LYS A 792 0.07 -30.41 -23.71
C LYS A 792 1.23 -29.50 -24.10
N SER A 793 1.27 -28.29 -23.56
CA SER A 793 2.40 -27.38 -23.78
C SER A 793 3.70 -28.05 -23.34
N SER A 794 3.78 -28.53 -22.11
CA SER A 794 4.99 -29.19 -21.56
C SER A 794 5.42 -30.42 -22.35
N GLU A 795 4.48 -31.31 -22.68
CA GLU A 795 4.72 -32.55 -23.44
C GLU A 795 5.24 -32.27 -24.86
N ASN A 796 4.76 -31.20 -25.49
CA ASN A 796 5.21 -30.74 -26.82
C ASN A 796 6.48 -29.87 -26.75
N GLY A 797 7.29 -29.99 -25.70
CA GLY A 797 8.54 -29.23 -25.57
C GLY A 797 8.32 -27.75 -25.26
N TYR A 798 7.29 -27.45 -24.47
CA TYR A 798 6.84 -26.09 -24.11
C TYR A 798 6.33 -25.28 -25.32
N GLU A 799 5.41 -25.87 -26.10
CA GLU A 799 4.76 -25.20 -27.24
C GLU A 799 4.21 -23.82 -26.86
N GLY A 800 4.45 -22.83 -27.72
CA GLY A 800 4.12 -21.43 -27.46
C GLY A 800 5.20 -20.67 -26.66
N PHE A 801 6.23 -21.37 -26.18
CA PHE A 801 7.43 -20.79 -25.56
C PHE A 801 8.70 -21.22 -26.29
N VAL A 802 9.80 -20.50 -26.06
CA VAL A 802 11.12 -20.80 -26.63
C VAL A 802 12.18 -20.76 -25.54
N PHE A 803 13.01 -21.81 -25.45
CA PHE A 803 14.22 -21.82 -24.62
C PHE A 803 15.46 -21.43 -25.43
N GLU A 804 16.24 -20.48 -24.91
CA GLU A 804 17.46 -19.96 -25.53
C GLU A 804 18.69 -20.25 -24.67
#